data_AF-A0A4R1Q240-F1
#
_entry.id   AF-A0A4R1Q240-F1
#
_cell.length_a   1.000
_cell.length_b   1.000
_cell.length_c   1.000
_cell.angle_alpha   90.00
_cell.angle_beta   90.00
_cell.angle_gamma   90.00
#
_symmetry.space_group_name_H-M   'P 1'
#
loop_
_entity.id
_entity.type
_entity.pdbx_description
1 polymer ?
#
loop_
_entity_poly.entity_id
_entity_poly.type
_entity_poly.pdbx_seq_one_letter_code
_entity_poly.pdbx_strand_id
1 'polypeptide(L)'
;MGDHMRPVPFRELVARIFEEYAADRSIFSLPHTSFFRKQGSKRVALFGESCEMPLGPAAGPHTQLAQNIVTSYLAGSRFIELKTVQEKEPPVDKPCIDAEDEGFNTEWSSEYTVEKAYEEYIKAWLLLHLLEEAFELRTGPERSFLFNMSVGYNLAGIQTPRMDTYINSLKDASKHPFFNNCLDDLAILLKDGIFLKNTNLAARLPHLQQLPEQISSQICKSVTLSTMHGCPPAEIEKICAYMLTDKNLETYVKLNPTLLSFPVVRTTLDALGFDYITLSEESFDHDLKYRDAIPMLVRLQKLAAGQGRFFGVKLTNTLGSVNFKNKLPGGEMYMSGRSLFPLSIQLSAKICQEFNGALPISFSAGISEHNAADVFATGIRPITLATDLLKPGGYNRMSAIAAQLEQMDGWDQTSICVDKVAELAEKAVKADYAQKYYRGSKKVAINDSLPLYDCAAAPCKTACPISQDIPEYIRLVGEERYAEALALIYEKNALPSITGHICDHACQYNCTRLDYEGAVLIREAKRIAVVKGYDEYRQKWALPAKQNGIKAAVLGAGPGGLASAYFLAREGFAVTVFEQRESAGGTPRHIIPQFRMSSDAVASDVRFIEDHGVRFVFNCDPALTIDQLQADGYQYIIVAIGAGAEKPFPLPSQGDYRPVLSALEFLDRFNHQPATLQLGKHVAVIGAGNTAMDAARSALRVPGVETCTVIYRRTQKEMPAYHEEYELALADQVKFHFLLNPEQFTADGKLVCQVMQLGEADASGRRKPEPTDERKTLPADTVITAIGEDINTAQLKRIGVSGAERAGVFLVGDALTGPASIVKAIADARKAADAICQSVDAAWQPAREQCRKAAARQVEEIARKKLGLTWQSDVKIEGERAAEANVGQREFSRCLECSYVCNKCVEVCPNRANLAISMKSGEFVNFYQIVHLDAYCNECGNCATFCPWNGKPYTDKVTLFSLRQDFENSRNPGFWVEDNTVSIRLGDELFAVELEHGRLVIADNQELNKMANIFNELYSKRPALFGPVDE
;
A
#
# COMPACT_ATOMS: atom_id res chain seq x y z
N MET A 1 12.76 17.47 19.12
CA MET A 1 11.90 18.11 18.11
C MET A 1 10.83 18.84 18.87
N GLY A 2 10.34 19.99 18.40
CA GLY A 2 9.09 20.49 18.93
C GLY A 2 8.00 19.53 18.46
N ASP A 3 7.42 18.72 19.32
CA ASP A 3 6.30 17.85 18.94
C ASP A 3 5.00 18.65 18.75
N HIS A 4 5.09 19.99 18.71
CA HIS A 4 4.00 20.93 18.64
C HIS A 4 3.80 21.43 17.21
N MET A 5 2.59 21.26 16.68
CA MET A 5 2.20 22.00 15.48
C MET A 5 2.04 23.48 15.78
N ARG A 6 2.67 24.32 14.96
CA ARG A 6 2.64 25.77 15.02
C ARG A 6 1.75 26.32 13.91
N PRO A 7 0.68 27.04 14.24
CA PRO A 7 -0.12 27.72 13.23
C PRO A 7 0.74 28.73 12.45
N VAL A 8 0.37 28.95 11.19
CA VAL A 8 1.03 29.96 10.34
C VAL A 8 0.12 31.19 10.26
N PRO A 9 0.65 32.42 10.39
CA PRO A 9 -0.20 33.59 10.26
C PRO A 9 -0.77 33.71 8.83
N PHE A 10 -1.88 34.44 8.70
CA PHE A 10 -2.69 34.42 7.47
C PHE A 10 -1.91 34.92 6.24
N ARG A 11 -1.11 35.98 6.38
CA ARG A 11 -0.34 36.56 5.27
C ARG A 11 0.72 35.60 4.74
N GLU A 12 1.40 34.89 5.63
CA GLU A 12 2.42 33.91 5.34
C GLU A 12 1.81 32.68 4.66
N LEU A 13 0.60 32.25 5.05
CA LEU A 13 -0.14 31.22 4.32
C LEU A 13 -0.48 31.65 2.89
N VAL A 14 -0.97 32.88 2.69
CA VAL A 14 -1.22 33.42 1.34
C VAL A 14 0.07 33.44 0.53
N ALA A 15 1.16 34.00 1.09
CA ALA A 15 2.45 34.06 0.42
C ALA A 15 2.93 32.65 0.01
N ARG A 16 2.92 31.68 0.93
CA ARG A 16 3.31 30.29 0.67
C ARG A 16 2.49 29.67 -0.47
N ILE A 17 1.16 29.83 -0.47
CA ILE A 17 0.28 29.28 -1.51
C ILE A 17 0.73 29.75 -2.91
N PHE A 18 0.95 31.05 -3.08
CA PHE A 18 1.25 31.60 -4.39
C PHE A 18 2.74 31.50 -4.76
N GLU A 19 3.65 31.45 -3.79
CA GLU A 19 5.07 31.11 -4.00
C GLU A 19 5.24 29.68 -4.50
N GLU A 20 4.59 28.69 -3.85
CA GLU A 20 4.60 27.30 -4.31
C GLU A 20 3.98 27.18 -5.72
N TYR A 21 2.88 27.91 -5.98
CA TYR A 21 2.24 27.89 -7.29
C TYR A 21 3.10 28.55 -8.38
N ALA A 22 3.80 29.64 -8.06
CA ALA A 22 4.73 30.29 -8.97
C ALA A 22 5.97 29.40 -9.26
N ALA A 23 6.47 28.70 -8.25
CA ALA A 23 7.65 27.85 -8.37
C ALA A 23 7.39 26.57 -9.19
N ASP A 24 6.33 25.84 -8.85
CA ASP A 24 6.13 24.46 -9.33
C ASP A 24 4.76 24.19 -9.95
N ARG A 25 3.87 25.20 -10.01
CA ARG A 25 2.47 25.00 -10.39
C ARG A 25 1.78 23.96 -9.51
N SER A 26 2.04 24.04 -8.20
CA SER A 26 1.41 23.23 -7.17
C SER A 26 1.09 24.08 -5.95
N ILE A 27 0.06 23.72 -5.18
CA ILE A 27 -0.25 24.36 -3.90
C ILE A 27 -0.21 23.28 -2.82
N PHE A 28 0.61 23.49 -1.80
CA PHE A 28 0.89 22.52 -0.76
C PHE A 28 1.27 21.16 -1.35
N SER A 29 2.10 21.12 -2.39
CA SER A 29 2.45 19.90 -3.16
C SER A 29 1.31 19.16 -3.88
N LEU A 30 0.10 19.74 -3.96
CA LEU A 30 -0.96 19.27 -4.87
C LEU A 30 -0.76 19.96 -6.24
N PRO A 31 -0.44 19.23 -7.32
CA PRO A 31 -0.19 19.85 -8.61
C PRO A 31 -1.48 20.42 -9.21
N HIS A 32 -1.38 21.53 -9.94
CA HIS A 32 -2.54 22.22 -10.52
C HIS A 32 -3.38 21.36 -11.47
N THR A 33 -2.77 20.34 -12.08
CA THR A 33 -3.45 19.34 -12.93
C THR A 33 -4.41 18.45 -12.13
N SER A 34 -4.28 18.41 -10.81
CA SER A 34 -5.16 17.70 -9.89
C SER A 34 -6.24 18.59 -9.27
N PHE A 35 -6.26 19.89 -9.60
CA PHE A 35 -7.27 20.80 -9.11
C PHE A 35 -8.62 20.46 -9.75
N PHE A 36 -9.58 20.10 -8.91
CA PHE A 36 -10.92 19.79 -9.34
C PHE A 36 -11.65 21.06 -9.77
N ARG A 37 -12.10 21.06 -11.03
CA ARG A 37 -12.89 22.14 -11.63
C ARG A 37 -14.21 21.56 -12.09
N LYS A 38 -15.28 21.93 -11.40
CA LYS A 38 -16.63 21.53 -11.76
C LYS A 38 -16.98 22.04 -13.16
N GLN A 39 -17.57 21.18 -13.98
CA GLN A 39 -17.98 21.49 -15.36
C GLN A 39 -19.51 21.63 -15.47
N GLY A 40 -20.28 20.90 -14.66
CA GLY A 40 -21.74 20.89 -14.67
C GLY A 40 -22.38 21.89 -13.71
N SER A 41 -23.68 22.15 -13.87
CA SER A 41 -24.47 23.03 -13.01
C SER A 41 -25.15 22.33 -11.82
N LYS A 42 -25.01 21.00 -11.70
CA LYS A 42 -25.65 20.20 -10.64
C LYS A 42 -25.17 20.67 -9.25
N ARG A 43 -26.09 20.91 -8.32
CA ARG A 43 -25.81 21.28 -6.92
C ARG A 43 -26.62 20.42 -5.97
N VAL A 44 -26.19 20.33 -4.72
CA VAL A 44 -26.96 19.69 -3.63
C VAL A 44 -27.39 20.74 -2.64
N ALA A 45 -28.68 20.75 -2.29
CA ALA A 45 -29.21 21.58 -1.22
C ALA A 45 -28.98 20.90 0.13
N LEU A 46 -28.27 21.57 1.04
CA LEU A 46 -28.02 21.12 2.41
C LEU A 46 -28.21 22.31 3.34
N PHE A 47 -28.92 22.13 4.45
CA PHE A 47 -29.02 23.13 5.52
C PHE A 47 -29.62 24.49 5.10
N GLY A 48 -30.49 24.49 4.08
CA GLY A 48 -31.00 25.73 3.49
C GLY A 48 -29.95 26.52 2.68
N GLU A 49 -28.81 25.91 2.39
CA GLU A 49 -27.75 26.39 1.51
C GLU A 49 -27.54 25.40 0.35
N SER A 50 -26.63 25.72 -0.56
CA SER A 50 -26.25 24.81 -1.64
C SER A 50 -24.74 24.61 -1.69
N CYS A 51 -24.31 23.40 -2.04
CA CYS A 51 -22.91 23.11 -2.38
C CYS A 51 -22.80 22.47 -3.76
N GLU A 52 -21.65 22.66 -4.39
CA GLU A 52 -21.36 22.18 -5.73
C GLU A 52 -20.92 20.70 -5.77
N MET A 53 -20.60 20.11 -4.62
CA MET A 53 -20.25 18.70 -4.50
C MET A 53 -20.61 18.18 -3.10
N PRO A 54 -21.36 17.08 -2.96
CA PRO A 54 -21.66 16.48 -1.65
C PRO A 54 -20.52 15.58 -1.14
N LEU A 55 -19.27 16.02 -1.33
CA LEU A 55 -18.04 15.30 -0.99
C LEU A 55 -17.11 16.21 -0.19
N GLY A 56 -16.37 15.61 0.75
CA GLY A 56 -15.19 16.25 1.33
C GLY A 56 -14.55 15.44 2.45
N PRO A 57 -13.66 16.03 3.26
CA PRO A 57 -13.04 15.34 4.38
C PRO A 57 -13.99 15.25 5.59
N ALA A 58 -13.90 14.14 6.32
CA ALA A 58 -14.53 13.97 7.62
C ALA A 58 -13.74 14.70 8.72
N ALA A 59 -14.36 14.92 9.88
CA ALA A 59 -13.69 15.45 11.07
C ALA A 59 -12.45 14.62 11.41
N GLY A 60 -11.26 15.18 11.21
CA GLY A 60 -10.02 14.41 11.27
C GLY A 60 -8.78 15.25 10.94
N PRO A 61 -7.61 14.61 10.77
CA PRO A 61 -6.36 15.32 10.48
C PRO A 61 -6.45 16.28 9.27
N HIS A 62 -7.22 15.91 8.25
CA HIS A 62 -7.41 16.71 7.02
C HIS A 62 -8.25 17.98 7.21
N THR A 63 -8.85 18.19 8.38
CA THR A 63 -9.66 19.39 8.71
C THR A 63 -9.18 20.12 9.95
N GLN A 64 -7.92 19.92 10.33
CA GLN A 64 -7.31 20.57 11.49
C GLN A 64 -6.57 21.86 11.15
N LEU A 65 -5.77 21.87 10.08
CA LEU A 65 -5.01 23.04 9.63
C LEU A 65 -5.65 23.68 8.40
N ALA A 66 -5.49 24.99 8.24
CA ALA A 66 -6.00 25.74 7.11
C ALA A 66 -5.46 25.19 5.77
N GLN A 67 -4.17 24.84 5.71
CA GLN A 67 -3.59 24.24 4.49
C GLN A 67 -4.21 22.86 4.15
N ASN A 68 -4.66 22.10 5.15
CA ASN A 68 -5.27 20.79 4.92
C ASN A 68 -6.65 20.97 4.29
N ILE A 69 -7.45 21.91 4.83
CA ILE A 69 -8.76 22.27 4.30
C ILE A 69 -8.63 22.82 2.87
N VAL A 70 -7.69 23.74 2.65
CA VAL A 70 -7.38 24.28 1.31
C VAL A 70 -7.04 23.17 0.32
N THR A 71 -6.15 22.24 0.69
CA THR A 71 -5.75 21.14 -0.18
C THR A 71 -6.94 20.24 -0.51
N SER A 72 -7.82 19.96 0.47
CA SER A 72 -9.05 19.18 0.24
C SER A 72 -10.00 19.87 -0.74
N TYR A 73 -10.16 21.20 -0.64
CA TYR A 73 -11.03 21.98 -1.52
C TYR A 73 -10.51 22.00 -2.96
N LEU A 74 -9.20 22.20 -3.12
CA LEU A 74 -8.54 22.11 -4.42
C LEU A 74 -8.73 20.72 -5.04
N ALA A 75 -8.79 19.66 -4.23
CA ALA A 75 -9.05 18.29 -4.67
C ALA A 75 -10.53 17.92 -4.84
N GLY A 76 -11.45 18.88 -4.77
CA GLY A 76 -12.88 18.66 -5.08
C GLY A 76 -13.82 18.62 -3.88
N SER A 77 -13.32 18.78 -2.66
CA SER A 77 -14.16 18.97 -1.48
C SER A 77 -15.04 20.22 -1.63
N ARG A 78 -16.33 20.08 -1.34
CA ARG A 78 -17.26 21.20 -1.14
C ARG A 78 -18.12 21.03 0.12
N PHE A 79 -17.99 19.92 0.84
CA PHE A 79 -18.57 19.72 2.17
C PHE A 79 -17.46 19.38 3.17
N ILE A 80 -17.11 20.32 4.05
CA ILE A 80 -15.96 20.19 4.94
C ILE A 80 -16.44 20.04 6.37
N GLU A 81 -16.24 18.86 6.95
CA GLU A 81 -16.52 18.62 8.36
C GLU A 81 -15.30 19.00 9.21
N LEU A 82 -15.42 20.10 9.96
CA LEU A 82 -14.33 20.63 10.77
C LEU A 82 -13.94 19.64 11.87
N LYS A 83 -12.65 19.67 12.26
CA LYS A 83 -12.15 18.80 13.33
C LYS A 83 -12.95 19.01 14.61
N THR A 84 -13.27 17.91 15.30
CA THR A 84 -14.01 17.95 16.56
C THR A 84 -13.19 18.64 17.66
N VAL A 85 -13.77 19.68 18.26
CA VAL A 85 -13.23 20.32 19.49
C VAL A 85 -13.75 19.64 20.76
N GLN A 86 -12.92 19.53 21.81
CA GLN A 86 -13.17 18.75 23.06
C GLN A 86 -12.51 19.39 24.32
N GLU A 87 -12.94 19.02 25.54
CA GLU A 87 -12.56 19.69 26.80
C GLU A 87 -11.10 19.43 27.22
N LYS A 88 -10.65 18.18 27.03
CA LYS A 88 -9.26 17.80 27.25
C LYS A 88 -8.44 18.18 26.03
N GLU A 89 -7.70 19.27 26.19
CA GLU A 89 -6.71 19.77 25.24
C GLU A 89 -5.32 19.17 25.55
N PRO A 90 -4.34 19.26 24.64
CA PRO A 90 -3.13 18.41 24.52
C PRO A 90 -2.31 18.19 25.81
N PRO A 91 -1.41 17.16 25.85
CA PRO A 91 -0.80 16.47 24.70
C PRO A 91 -1.56 15.26 24.16
N VAL A 92 -1.45 15.04 22.85
CA VAL A 92 -1.87 13.81 22.16
C VAL A 92 -0.71 12.82 22.16
N ASP A 93 -0.97 11.57 22.56
CA ASP A 93 0.05 10.54 22.51
C ASP A 93 0.41 10.17 21.05
N LYS A 94 1.71 10.06 20.76
CA LYS A 94 2.26 9.85 19.41
C LYS A 94 3.08 8.56 19.33
N PRO A 95 3.16 7.90 18.15
CA PRO A 95 2.43 8.23 16.93
C PRO A 95 0.93 7.98 17.08
N CYS A 96 0.10 8.81 16.45
CA CYS A 96 -1.36 8.76 16.59
C CYS A 96 -2.10 8.15 15.39
N ILE A 97 -1.40 7.74 14.32
CA ILE A 97 -1.98 7.20 13.08
C ILE A 97 -1.20 5.95 12.58
N ASP A 98 -1.92 4.86 12.29
CA ASP A 98 -1.47 3.67 11.53
C ASP A 98 -2.45 3.41 10.37
N ALA A 99 -2.26 4.10 9.24
CA ALA A 99 -3.22 4.05 8.12
C ALA A 99 -2.97 2.92 7.09
N GLU A 100 -2.12 1.93 7.39
CA GLU A 100 -1.64 0.93 6.44
C GLU A 100 -2.77 0.19 5.70
N ASP A 101 -3.69 -0.46 6.43
CA ASP A 101 -4.80 -1.22 5.83
C ASP A 101 -6.16 -0.91 6.46
N GLU A 102 -6.41 -1.46 7.65
CA GLU A 102 -7.64 -1.27 8.43
C GLU A 102 -7.79 0.18 8.90
N GLY A 103 -6.68 0.91 8.98
CA GLY A 103 -6.59 2.28 9.43
C GLY A 103 -6.92 2.43 10.91
N PHE A 104 -5.91 2.68 11.74
CA PHE A 104 -6.10 2.94 13.16
C PHE A 104 -5.63 4.33 13.54
N ASN A 105 -6.31 4.92 14.52
CA ASN A 105 -5.88 6.15 15.18
C ASN A 105 -6.10 6.06 16.70
N THR A 106 -5.45 6.94 17.46
CA THR A 106 -5.78 7.19 18.87
C THR A 106 -7.11 7.97 18.96
N GLU A 107 -7.82 7.85 20.09
CA GLU A 107 -9.10 8.54 20.30
C GLU A 107 -8.96 10.05 20.16
N TRP A 108 -7.98 10.60 20.88
CA TRP A 108 -7.69 12.01 20.98
C TRP A 108 -6.67 12.39 19.92
N SER A 109 -6.99 13.36 19.07
CA SER A 109 -6.11 13.77 17.97
C SER A 109 -6.27 15.23 17.56
N SER A 110 -6.93 16.07 18.37
CA SER A 110 -6.83 17.52 18.18
C SER A 110 -5.63 18.04 18.94
N GLU A 111 -4.74 18.74 18.25
CA GLU A 111 -3.58 19.38 18.89
C GLU A 111 -3.83 20.85 19.22
N TYR A 112 -4.94 21.39 18.75
CA TYR A 112 -5.28 22.78 18.94
C TYR A 112 -6.34 22.94 19.99
N THR A 113 -6.17 24.02 20.74
CA THR A 113 -7.21 24.54 21.61
C THR A 113 -8.40 24.99 20.76
N VAL A 114 -9.56 25.16 21.40
CA VAL A 114 -10.77 25.68 20.74
C VAL A 114 -10.49 26.98 19.98
N GLU A 115 -9.69 27.88 20.55
CA GLU A 115 -9.32 29.18 19.96
C GLU A 115 -8.39 29.00 18.76
N LYS A 116 -7.31 28.21 18.89
CA LYS A 116 -6.41 27.93 17.76
C LYS A 116 -7.15 27.23 16.62
N ALA A 117 -8.08 26.32 16.93
CA ALA A 117 -8.93 25.67 15.93
C ALA A 117 -9.83 26.69 15.22
N TYR A 118 -10.48 27.60 15.95
CA TYR A 118 -11.27 28.70 15.38
C TYR A 118 -10.45 29.53 14.38
N GLU A 119 -9.24 29.95 14.77
CA GLU A 119 -8.37 30.74 13.91
C GLU A 119 -8.03 30.03 12.59
N GLU A 120 -7.70 28.73 12.64
CA GLU A 120 -7.45 27.95 11.42
C GLU A 120 -8.69 27.86 10.50
N TYR A 121 -9.89 27.77 11.07
CA TYR A 121 -11.12 27.74 10.28
C TYR A 121 -11.44 29.09 9.64
N ILE A 122 -11.15 30.19 10.34
CA ILE A 122 -11.24 31.53 9.76
C ILE A 122 -10.24 31.70 8.62
N LYS A 123 -8.96 31.35 8.83
CA LYS A 123 -7.92 31.37 7.79
C LYS A 123 -8.38 30.56 6.58
N ALA A 124 -8.83 29.32 6.79
CA ALA A 124 -9.35 28.46 5.73
C ALA A 124 -10.52 29.10 4.97
N TRP A 125 -11.51 29.65 5.69
CA TRP A 125 -12.68 30.29 5.08
C TRP A 125 -12.31 31.38 4.08
N LEU A 126 -11.44 32.31 4.48
CA LEU A 126 -10.98 33.39 3.61
C LEU A 126 -10.12 32.85 2.45
N LEU A 127 -9.24 31.88 2.73
CA LEU A 127 -8.38 31.26 1.70
C LEU A 127 -9.21 30.53 0.64
N LEU A 128 -10.29 29.83 1.02
CA LEU A 128 -11.16 29.15 0.06
C LEU A 128 -11.85 30.15 -0.85
N HIS A 129 -12.36 31.27 -0.30
CA HIS A 129 -12.92 32.35 -1.12
C HIS A 129 -11.88 32.97 -2.06
N LEU A 130 -10.66 33.20 -1.58
CA LEU A 130 -9.56 33.73 -2.37
C LEU A 130 -9.21 32.79 -3.54
N LEU A 131 -9.08 31.50 -3.27
CA LEU A 131 -8.73 30.49 -4.28
C LEU A 131 -9.88 30.23 -5.26
N GLU A 132 -11.12 30.21 -4.77
CA GLU A 132 -12.32 30.07 -5.60
C GLU A 132 -12.36 31.14 -6.70
N GLU A 133 -12.05 32.40 -6.35
CA GLU A 133 -12.05 33.53 -7.26
C GLU A 133 -10.75 33.65 -8.08
N ALA A 134 -9.58 33.36 -7.48
CA ALA A 134 -8.29 33.44 -8.16
C ALA A 134 -8.14 32.37 -9.24
N PHE A 135 -8.72 31.19 -9.02
CA PHE A 135 -8.60 30.06 -9.93
C PHE A 135 -9.88 29.77 -10.71
N GLU A 136 -10.99 30.47 -10.47
CA GLU A 136 -12.29 30.22 -11.11
C GLU A 136 -12.76 28.77 -10.89
N LEU A 137 -12.93 28.39 -9.62
CA LEU A 137 -13.24 27.00 -9.20
C LEU A 137 -14.73 26.73 -8.98
N ARG A 138 -15.58 27.75 -9.18
CA ARG A 138 -17.05 27.69 -9.06
C ARG A 138 -17.73 27.92 -10.40
N THR A 139 -18.96 27.42 -10.54
CA THR A 139 -19.74 27.53 -11.78
C THR A 139 -20.77 28.67 -11.78
N GLY A 140 -21.06 29.24 -10.60
CA GLY A 140 -22.04 30.31 -10.41
C GLY A 140 -21.56 31.40 -9.46
N PRO A 141 -22.38 32.44 -9.19
CA PRO A 141 -22.02 33.56 -8.33
C PRO A 141 -22.05 33.21 -6.83
N GLU A 142 -22.77 32.16 -6.45
CA GLU A 142 -22.84 31.69 -5.07
C GLU A 142 -21.61 30.88 -4.69
N ARG A 143 -21.19 31.00 -3.42
CA ARG A 143 -20.16 30.16 -2.79
C ARG A 143 -20.39 28.68 -3.12
N SER A 144 -19.31 27.96 -3.46
CA SER A 144 -19.43 26.56 -3.91
C SER A 144 -19.43 25.53 -2.76
N PHE A 145 -19.03 25.91 -1.55
CA PHE A 145 -18.73 25.01 -0.44
C PHE A 145 -19.47 25.34 0.87
N LEU A 146 -19.47 24.39 1.80
CA LEU A 146 -20.08 24.47 3.13
C LEU A 146 -19.13 23.94 4.19
N PHE A 147 -19.13 24.60 5.36
CA PHE A 147 -18.54 24.06 6.58
C PHE A 147 -19.61 23.43 7.46
N ASN A 148 -19.23 22.35 8.14
CA ASN A 148 -20.04 21.67 9.13
C ASN A 148 -19.20 21.50 10.39
N MET A 149 -19.53 22.22 11.47
CA MET A 149 -18.74 22.18 12.70
C MET A 149 -18.89 20.82 13.38
N SER A 150 -17.88 20.39 14.15
CA SER A 150 -17.95 19.16 14.92
C SER A 150 -17.66 19.44 16.39
N VAL A 151 -18.54 18.96 17.27
CA VAL A 151 -18.46 19.21 18.71
C VAL A 151 -18.60 17.89 19.46
N GLY A 152 -17.72 17.63 20.42
CA GLY A 152 -17.69 16.38 21.19
C GLY A 152 -17.64 16.61 22.70
N TYR A 153 -18.80 16.87 23.32
CA TYR A 153 -18.94 17.12 24.76
C TYR A 153 -20.30 16.63 25.26
N ASN A 154 -20.46 16.53 26.58
CA ASN A 154 -21.79 16.50 27.19
C ASN A 154 -22.45 17.89 27.12
N LEU A 155 -23.74 18.01 27.44
CA LEU A 155 -24.45 19.29 27.33
C LEU A 155 -23.80 20.37 28.20
N ALA A 156 -23.36 20.03 29.41
CA ALA A 156 -22.70 20.97 30.32
C ALA A 156 -21.42 21.57 29.72
N GLY A 157 -20.58 20.75 29.06
CA GLY A 157 -19.38 21.19 28.37
C GLY A 157 -19.68 22.11 27.18
N ILE A 158 -20.74 21.81 26.43
CA ILE A 158 -21.22 22.65 25.31
C ILE A 158 -21.68 24.03 25.79
N GLN A 159 -22.30 24.09 26.96
CA GLN A 159 -22.82 25.32 27.55
C GLN A 159 -21.75 26.17 28.25
N THR A 160 -20.48 25.72 28.29
CA THR A 160 -19.40 26.53 28.83
C THR A 160 -19.22 27.80 28.01
N PRO A 161 -18.88 28.96 28.63
CA PRO A 161 -18.70 30.22 27.90
C PRO A 161 -17.69 30.12 26.74
N ARG A 162 -16.65 29.30 26.93
CA ARG A 162 -15.62 29.01 25.93
C ARG A 162 -16.20 28.35 24.68
N MET A 163 -16.95 27.26 24.86
CA MET A 163 -17.57 26.54 23.74
C MET A 163 -18.73 27.32 23.13
N ASP A 164 -19.51 28.02 23.95
CA ASP A 164 -20.58 28.90 23.51
C ASP A 164 -20.06 29.99 22.57
N THR A 165 -18.94 30.62 22.96
CA THR A 165 -18.25 31.63 22.15
C THR A 165 -17.76 31.04 20.82
N TYR A 166 -17.16 29.86 20.83
CA TYR A 166 -16.72 29.16 19.62
C TYR A 166 -17.87 28.90 18.66
N ILE A 167 -18.96 28.28 19.14
CA ILE A 167 -20.13 27.94 18.33
C ILE A 167 -20.76 29.21 17.74
N ASN A 168 -20.99 30.24 18.56
CA ASN A 168 -21.63 31.45 18.09
C ASN A 168 -20.73 32.25 17.13
N SER A 169 -19.43 32.28 17.36
CA SER A 169 -18.48 32.99 16.49
C SER A 169 -18.29 32.30 15.14
N LEU A 170 -18.36 30.95 15.09
CA LEU A 170 -18.38 30.22 13.81
C LEU A 170 -19.73 30.30 13.09
N LYS A 171 -20.82 30.59 13.79
CA LYS A 171 -22.07 30.92 13.11
C LYS A 171 -21.98 32.27 12.44
N ASP A 172 -21.53 33.28 13.19
CA ASP A 172 -21.37 34.65 12.72
C ASP A 172 -20.08 35.28 13.27
N ALA A 173 -19.10 35.41 12.39
CA ALA A 173 -17.79 35.94 12.73
C ALA A 173 -17.71 37.48 12.66
N SER A 174 -18.80 38.18 12.33
CA SER A 174 -18.79 39.63 12.05
C SER A 174 -18.23 40.48 13.20
N LYS A 175 -18.46 40.03 14.44
CA LYS A 175 -17.99 40.71 15.65
C LYS A 175 -16.64 40.20 16.17
N HIS A 176 -16.09 39.14 15.59
CA HIS A 176 -14.88 38.52 16.08
C HIS A 176 -13.63 39.26 15.56
N PRO A 177 -12.73 39.76 16.44
CA PRO A 177 -11.57 40.55 16.01
C PRO A 177 -10.67 39.82 15.01
N PHE A 178 -10.41 38.53 15.23
CA PHE A 178 -9.54 37.74 14.34
C PHE A 178 -10.06 37.66 12.88
N PHE A 179 -11.38 37.56 12.68
CA PHE A 179 -11.97 37.53 11.34
C PHE A 179 -11.78 38.86 10.61
N ASN A 180 -12.04 39.98 11.31
CA ASN A 180 -11.84 41.32 10.76
C ASN A 180 -10.35 41.59 10.46
N ASN A 181 -9.44 41.16 11.34
CA ASN A 181 -8.01 41.28 11.10
C ASN A 181 -7.57 40.50 9.84
N CYS A 182 -8.10 39.29 9.63
CA CYS A 182 -7.80 38.53 8.41
C CYS A 182 -8.37 39.18 7.14
N LEU A 183 -9.54 39.84 7.23
CA LEU A 183 -10.10 40.63 6.12
C LEU A 183 -9.24 41.86 5.81
N ASP A 184 -8.76 42.56 6.84
CA ASP A 184 -7.86 43.70 6.69
C ASP A 184 -6.53 43.27 6.05
N ASP A 185 -5.97 42.15 6.52
CA ASP A 185 -4.78 41.54 5.93
C ASP A 185 -4.98 41.17 4.46
N LEU A 186 -6.13 40.57 4.14
CA LEU A 186 -6.50 40.24 2.76
C LEU A 186 -6.60 41.52 1.91
N ALA A 187 -7.27 42.56 2.40
CA ALA A 187 -7.40 43.84 1.70
C ALA A 187 -6.03 44.50 1.43
N ILE A 188 -5.10 44.41 2.39
CA ILE A 188 -3.74 44.90 2.24
C ILE A 188 -3.00 44.13 1.15
N LEU A 189 -3.04 42.79 1.16
CA LEU A 189 -2.39 41.94 0.16
C LEU A 189 -2.93 42.20 -1.26
N LEU A 190 -4.22 42.50 -1.38
CA LEU A 190 -4.89 42.74 -2.66
C LEU A 190 -4.66 44.15 -3.23
N LYS A 191 -4.09 45.07 -2.45
CA LYS A 191 -3.85 46.45 -2.90
C LYS A 191 -2.85 46.51 -4.06
N ASP A 192 -1.74 45.78 -3.95
CA ASP A 192 -0.71 45.70 -5.00
C ASP A 192 -0.68 44.35 -5.73
N GLY A 193 -1.25 43.29 -5.12
CA GLY A 193 -1.27 41.95 -5.70
C GLY A 193 0.11 41.33 -5.90
N ILE A 194 1.13 41.76 -5.13
CA ILE A 194 2.52 41.29 -5.28
C ILE A 194 2.61 39.76 -5.18
N PHE A 195 1.80 39.15 -4.33
CA PHE A 195 1.76 37.69 -4.16
C PHE A 195 1.36 36.94 -5.44
N LEU A 196 0.70 37.60 -6.42
CA LEU A 196 0.35 37.00 -7.71
C LEU A 196 1.52 36.99 -8.72
N LYS A 197 2.68 37.54 -8.36
CA LYS A 197 3.84 37.60 -9.25
C LYS A 197 4.24 36.19 -9.74
N ASN A 198 4.50 36.06 -11.04
CA ASN A 198 4.87 34.81 -11.71
C ASN A 198 3.81 33.68 -11.68
N THR A 199 2.60 33.94 -11.17
CA THR A 199 1.50 32.95 -11.11
C THR A 199 0.66 32.89 -12.39
N ASN A 200 0.77 33.87 -13.30
CA ASN A 200 -0.16 34.09 -14.42
C ASN A 200 -1.60 34.46 -13.99
N LEU A 201 -1.81 34.86 -12.73
CA LEU A 201 -3.13 35.22 -12.20
C LEU A 201 -3.30 36.74 -12.00
N ALA A 202 -2.32 37.56 -12.44
CA ALA A 202 -2.37 39.02 -12.27
C ALA A 202 -3.64 39.65 -12.87
N ALA A 203 -4.18 39.08 -13.96
CA ALA A 203 -5.43 39.53 -14.57
C ALA A 203 -6.67 39.35 -13.66
N ARG A 204 -6.59 38.51 -12.62
CA ARG A 204 -7.66 38.32 -11.63
C ARG A 204 -7.71 39.41 -10.57
N LEU A 205 -6.64 40.20 -10.40
CA LEU A 205 -6.53 41.18 -9.32
C LEU A 205 -7.76 42.10 -9.17
N PRO A 206 -8.37 42.67 -10.24
CA PRO A 206 -9.55 43.52 -10.09
C PRO A 206 -10.77 42.82 -9.47
N HIS A 207 -10.94 41.52 -9.74
CA HIS A 207 -12.01 40.72 -9.14
C HIS A 207 -11.68 40.41 -7.68
N LEU A 208 -10.41 40.07 -7.41
CA LEU A 208 -9.95 39.75 -6.06
C LEU A 208 -10.04 40.96 -5.12
N GLN A 209 -9.79 42.18 -5.61
CA GLN A 209 -9.88 43.41 -4.82
C GLN A 209 -11.26 43.67 -4.19
N GLN A 210 -12.34 43.11 -4.77
CA GLN A 210 -13.70 43.23 -4.22
C GLN A 210 -14.00 42.16 -3.16
N LEU A 211 -13.14 41.15 -3.02
CA LEU A 211 -13.39 39.97 -2.21
C LEU A 211 -13.55 40.26 -0.71
N PRO A 212 -12.77 41.14 -0.06
CA PRO A 212 -12.94 41.42 1.38
C PRO A 212 -14.34 41.90 1.74
N GLU A 213 -15.03 42.61 0.84
CA GLU A 213 -16.40 43.09 1.03
C GLU A 213 -17.46 42.02 0.74
N GLN A 214 -17.11 40.98 -0.02
CA GLN A 214 -18.01 39.91 -0.47
C GLN A 214 -17.97 38.66 0.41
N ILE A 215 -16.89 38.44 1.16
CA ILE A 215 -16.76 37.29 2.04
C ILE A 215 -17.79 37.38 3.16
N SER A 216 -18.68 36.39 3.23
CA SER A 216 -19.71 36.35 4.26
C SER A 216 -19.11 36.08 5.63
N SER A 217 -19.59 36.80 6.65
CA SER A 217 -19.33 36.49 8.06
C SER A 217 -20.13 35.29 8.58
N GLN A 218 -21.12 34.81 7.81
CA GLN A 218 -21.94 33.65 8.16
C GLN A 218 -21.24 32.37 7.71
N ILE A 219 -20.44 31.77 8.60
CA ILE A 219 -19.48 30.73 8.24
C ILE A 219 -20.12 29.33 8.28
N CYS A 220 -20.84 28.99 9.35
CA CYS A 220 -21.34 27.64 9.56
C CYS A 220 -22.74 27.61 10.20
N LYS A 221 -23.68 26.91 9.55
CA LYS A 221 -25.07 26.77 10.02
C LYS A 221 -25.40 25.37 10.56
N SER A 222 -24.45 24.44 10.50
CA SER A 222 -24.67 23.05 10.85
C SER A 222 -23.63 22.51 11.81
N VAL A 223 -24.02 21.50 12.59
CA VAL A 223 -23.16 20.80 13.54
C VAL A 223 -23.31 19.29 13.42
N THR A 224 -22.19 18.58 13.52
CA THR A 224 -22.16 17.15 13.78
C THR A 224 -21.72 16.89 15.21
N LEU A 225 -22.60 16.22 15.95
CA LEU A 225 -22.36 15.85 17.34
C LEU A 225 -21.63 14.51 17.39
N SER A 226 -20.40 14.56 17.87
CA SER A 226 -19.60 13.38 18.18
C SER A 226 -19.94 12.92 19.60
N THR A 227 -20.75 11.90 19.72
CA THR A 227 -21.11 11.32 21.03
C THR A 227 -19.91 10.58 21.60
N MET A 228 -19.54 10.88 22.85
CA MET A 228 -18.51 10.13 23.57
C MET A 228 -18.94 8.67 23.76
N HIS A 229 -17.97 7.75 23.80
CA HIS A 229 -18.24 6.35 24.15
C HIS A 229 -18.94 6.27 25.51
N GLY A 230 -19.99 5.46 25.59
CA GLY A 230 -20.80 5.35 26.79
C GLY A 230 -21.75 6.54 27.07
N CYS A 231 -21.92 7.50 26.16
CA CYS A 231 -22.84 8.62 26.37
C CYS A 231 -24.30 8.12 26.43
N PRO A 232 -25.06 8.41 27.51
CA PRO A 232 -26.43 7.93 27.63
C PRO A 232 -27.35 8.48 26.53
N PRO A 233 -28.34 7.72 26.03
CA PRO A 233 -29.25 8.17 24.98
C PRO A 233 -29.97 9.48 25.33
N ALA A 234 -30.38 9.63 26.60
CA ALA A 234 -31.04 10.85 27.07
C ALA A 234 -30.12 12.08 27.04
N GLU A 235 -28.81 11.90 27.22
CA GLU A 235 -27.84 13.00 27.12
C GLU A 235 -27.64 13.41 25.65
N ILE A 236 -27.51 12.43 24.75
CA ILE A 236 -27.44 12.66 23.29
C ILE A 236 -28.67 13.45 22.81
N GLU A 237 -29.87 13.04 23.24
CA GLU A 237 -31.12 13.70 22.89
C GLU A 237 -31.18 15.14 23.38
N LYS A 238 -30.76 15.41 24.62
CA LYS A 238 -30.71 16.78 25.17
C LYS A 238 -29.77 17.68 24.39
N ILE A 239 -28.59 17.17 24.00
CA ILE A 239 -27.63 17.95 23.22
C ILE A 239 -28.21 18.27 21.84
N CYS A 240 -28.77 17.27 21.16
CA CYS A 240 -29.41 17.48 19.86
C CYS A 240 -30.56 18.49 19.96
N ALA A 241 -31.41 18.38 20.98
CA ALA A 241 -32.49 19.32 21.22
C ALA A 241 -31.95 20.74 21.41
N TYR A 242 -30.96 20.94 22.29
CA TYR A 242 -30.32 22.24 22.52
C TYR A 242 -29.73 22.85 21.24
N MET A 243 -29.10 22.03 20.39
CA MET A 243 -28.58 22.51 19.10
C MET A 243 -29.69 23.00 18.17
N LEU A 244 -30.79 22.25 18.08
CA LEU A 244 -31.93 22.57 17.23
C LEU A 244 -32.73 23.78 17.73
N THR A 245 -32.95 23.89 19.04
CA THR A 245 -33.83 24.92 19.64
C THR A 245 -33.09 26.19 20.04
N ASP A 246 -32.06 26.06 20.88
CA ASP A 246 -31.38 27.20 21.50
C ASP A 246 -30.31 27.75 20.56
N LYS A 247 -29.51 26.85 19.96
CA LYS A 247 -28.46 27.24 19.02
C LYS A 247 -28.95 27.43 17.60
N ASN A 248 -30.15 26.97 17.25
CA ASN A 248 -30.71 27.16 15.92
C ASN A 248 -29.78 26.61 14.81
N LEU A 249 -29.17 25.44 15.05
CA LEU A 249 -28.23 24.78 14.16
C LEU A 249 -28.85 23.54 13.52
N GLU A 250 -28.57 23.36 12.23
CA GLU A 250 -28.87 22.12 11.52
C GLU A 250 -28.01 20.99 12.09
N THR A 251 -28.59 19.86 12.49
CA THR A 251 -27.90 18.92 13.38
C THR A 251 -27.78 17.52 12.80
N TYR A 252 -26.56 17.00 12.74
CA TYR A 252 -26.28 15.57 12.60
C TYR A 252 -25.88 14.98 13.95
N VAL A 253 -26.37 13.78 14.26
CA VAL A 253 -25.86 12.96 15.36
C VAL A 253 -25.04 11.80 14.83
N LYS A 254 -23.82 11.61 15.35
CA LYS A 254 -22.94 10.51 14.96
C LYS A 254 -23.42 9.20 15.55
N LEU A 255 -23.45 8.14 14.75
CA LEU A 255 -23.83 6.78 15.16
C LEU A 255 -22.73 5.77 14.80
N ASN A 256 -22.44 4.85 15.73
CA ASN A 256 -21.40 3.84 15.60
C ASN A 256 -21.96 2.45 15.23
N PRO A 257 -21.19 1.59 14.55
CA PRO A 257 -21.54 0.20 14.25
C PRO A 257 -21.82 -0.68 15.47
N THR A 258 -21.50 -0.22 16.67
CA THR A 258 -21.87 -0.90 17.92
C THR A 258 -23.38 -1.17 18.02
N LEU A 259 -24.19 -0.40 17.29
CA LEU A 259 -25.63 -0.61 17.08
C LEU A 259 -26.01 -1.94 16.37
N LEU A 260 -25.07 -2.61 15.67
CA LEU A 260 -25.32 -3.92 15.05
C LEU A 260 -25.24 -5.10 16.02
N SER A 261 -24.83 -4.87 17.29
CA SER A 261 -24.44 -5.87 18.29
C SER A 261 -23.07 -6.53 18.04
N PHE A 262 -22.42 -6.96 19.13
CA PHE A 262 -21.11 -7.59 19.09
C PHE A 262 -21.06 -8.86 18.21
N PRO A 263 -22.00 -9.83 18.31
CA PRO A 263 -21.95 -11.04 17.49
C PRO A 263 -21.98 -10.78 15.98
N VAL A 264 -22.79 -9.81 15.55
CA VAL A 264 -22.90 -9.45 14.12
C VAL A 264 -21.61 -8.82 13.61
N VAL A 265 -21.05 -7.87 14.37
CA VAL A 265 -19.79 -7.22 14.01
C VAL A 265 -18.65 -8.22 13.96
N ARG A 266 -18.51 -9.08 14.98
CA ARG A 266 -17.47 -10.11 15.06
C ARG A 266 -17.55 -11.09 13.89
N THR A 267 -18.73 -11.67 13.65
CA THR A 267 -18.96 -12.63 12.56
C THR A 267 -18.65 -12.01 11.19
N THR A 268 -19.01 -10.74 10.99
CA THR A 268 -18.72 -10.04 9.72
C THR A 268 -17.22 -9.82 9.53
N LEU A 269 -16.49 -9.38 10.56
CA LEU A 269 -15.05 -9.22 10.47
C LEU A 269 -14.32 -10.56 10.26
N ASP A 270 -14.77 -11.64 10.90
CA ASP A 270 -14.21 -12.98 10.71
C ASP A 270 -14.39 -13.46 9.26
N ALA A 271 -15.59 -13.30 8.71
CA ALA A 271 -15.90 -13.67 7.33
C ALA A 271 -15.05 -12.88 6.31
N LEU A 272 -14.68 -11.64 6.64
CA LEU A 272 -13.83 -10.77 5.82
C LEU A 272 -12.32 -11.04 6.02
N GLY A 273 -11.93 -11.96 6.90
CA GLY A 273 -10.52 -12.28 7.20
C GLY A 273 -9.84 -11.34 8.19
N PHE A 274 -10.60 -10.56 8.96
CA PHE A 274 -10.13 -9.68 10.04
C PHE A 274 -10.29 -10.33 11.42
N ASP A 275 -10.12 -11.66 11.52
CA ASP A 275 -10.24 -12.46 12.74
C ASP A 275 -9.31 -12.05 13.89
N TYR A 276 -8.21 -11.37 13.56
CA TYR A 276 -7.21 -10.91 14.51
C TYR A 276 -7.52 -9.54 15.14
N ILE A 277 -8.53 -8.82 14.63
CA ILE A 277 -8.94 -7.54 15.23
C ILE A 277 -9.68 -7.86 16.52
N THR A 278 -9.09 -7.50 17.65
CA THR A 278 -9.72 -7.72 18.97
C THR A 278 -10.65 -6.56 19.31
N LEU A 279 -11.93 -6.85 19.53
CA LEU A 279 -12.94 -5.87 19.97
C LEU A 279 -13.27 -6.09 21.45
N SER A 280 -13.62 -5.03 22.16
CA SER A 280 -14.14 -5.12 23.53
C SER A 280 -15.66 -5.32 23.48
N GLU A 281 -16.17 -6.41 24.05
CA GLU A 281 -17.61 -6.66 24.16
C GLU A 281 -18.28 -5.66 25.12
N GLU A 282 -17.60 -5.30 26.22
CA GLU A 282 -18.07 -4.30 27.20
C GLU A 282 -18.34 -2.93 26.55
N SER A 283 -17.52 -2.52 25.57
CA SER A 283 -17.73 -1.26 24.85
C SER A 283 -19.06 -1.25 24.10
N PHE A 284 -19.54 -2.40 23.60
CA PHE A 284 -20.84 -2.49 22.96
C PHE A 284 -21.96 -2.34 23.99
N ASP A 285 -21.73 -2.76 25.24
CA ASP A 285 -22.68 -2.65 26.36
C ASP A 285 -22.86 -1.25 26.90
N HIS A 286 -21.79 -0.47 26.91
CA HIS A 286 -21.84 0.91 27.37
C HIS A 286 -22.38 1.86 26.29
N ASP A 287 -22.12 1.57 25.01
CA ASP A 287 -22.56 2.39 23.89
C ASP A 287 -24.10 2.37 23.68
N LEU A 288 -24.57 3.39 22.95
CA LEU A 288 -25.97 3.53 22.53
C LEU A 288 -26.48 2.24 21.88
N LYS A 289 -27.59 1.71 22.40
CA LYS A 289 -28.23 0.50 21.88
C LYS A 289 -29.29 0.82 20.84
N TYR A 290 -29.46 -0.07 19.85
CA TYR A 290 -30.39 0.12 18.74
C TYR A 290 -31.84 0.37 19.20
N ARG A 291 -32.30 -0.39 20.22
CA ARG A 291 -33.64 -0.24 20.81
C ARG A 291 -33.90 1.16 21.40
N ASP A 292 -32.85 1.86 21.82
CA ASP A 292 -32.92 3.19 22.45
C ASP A 292 -32.67 4.29 21.40
N ALA A 293 -31.82 4.01 20.40
CA ALA A 293 -31.51 4.90 19.31
C ALA A 293 -32.73 5.24 18.44
N ILE A 294 -33.50 4.23 18.00
CA ILE A 294 -34.61 4.46 17.06
C ILE A 294 -35.68 5.40 17.66
N PRO A 295 -36.20 5.19 18.87
CA PRO A 295 -37.17 6.11 19.48
C PRO A 295 -36.61 7.53 19.67
N MET A 296 -35.32 7.66 20.04
CA MET A 296 -34.64 8.96 20.17
C MET A 296 -34.59 9.70 18.84
N LEU A 297 -34.17 9.02 17.76
CA LEU A 297 -34.09 9.60 16.42
C LEU A 297 -35.46 10.06 15.89
N VAL A 298 -36.53 9.30 16.15
CA VAL A 298 -37.91 9.70 15.80
C VAL A 298 -38.32 10.98 16.51
N ARG A 299 -38.02 11.11 17.82
CA ARG A 299 -38.34 12.32 18.60
C ARG A 299 -37.56 13.53 18.09
N LEU A 300 -36.27 13.37 17.82
CA LEU A 300 -35.42 14.44 17.30
C LEU A 300 -35.82 14.89 15.90
N GLN A 301 -36.17 13.95 15.00
CA GLN A 301 -36.68 14.28 13.68
C GLN A 301 -37.98 15.10 13.75
N LYS A 302 -38.89 14.72 14.65
CA LYS A 302 -40.13 15.47 14.89
C LYS A 302 -39.87 16.85 15.49
N LEU A 303 -38.94 16.96 16.45
CA LEU A 303 -38.54 18.23 17.04
C LEU A 303 -37.97 19.17 15.97
N ALA A 304 -37.02 18.68 15.16
CA ALA A 304 -36.41 19.45 14.09
C ALA A 304 -37.45 19.95 13.08
N ALA A 305 -38.36 19.07 12.64
CA ALA A 305 -39.47 19.45 11.77
C ALA A 305 -40.37 20.55 12.40
N GLY A 306 -40.66 20.45 13.70
CA GLY A 306 -41.41 21.47 14.44
C GLY A 306 -40.71 22.81 14.56
N GLN A 307 -39.37 22.83 14.51
CA GLN A 307 -38.54 24.04 14.51
C GLN A 307 -38.21 24.55 13.09
N GLY A 308 -38.65 23.85 12.03
CA GLY A 308 -38.25 24.16 10.66
C GLY A 308 -36.75 23.93 10.39
N ARG A 309 -36.14 22.96 11.09
CA ARG A 309 -34.72 22.60 11.03
C ARG A 309 -34.50 21.22 10.44
N PHE A 310 -33.32 21.02 9.89
CA PHE A 310 -32.74 19.77 9.44
C PHE A 310 -32.21 18.96 10.62
N PHE A 311 -32.55 17.67 10.62
CA PHE A 311 -31.94 16.67 11.48
C PHE A 311 -31.62 15.41 10.68
N GLY A 312 -30.46 14.82 10.94
CA GLY A 312 -30.05 13.57 10.33
C GLY A 312 -29.04 12.81 11.19
N VAL A 313 -28.50 11.73 10.64
CA VAL A 313 -27.47 10.93 11.29
C VAL A 313 -26.18 10.92 10.46
N LYS A 314 -25.04 10.81 11.13
CA LYS A 314 -23.75 10.56 10.50
C LYS A 314 -23.27 9.16 10.87
N LEU A 315 -23.11 8.29 9.89
CA LEU A 315 -22.49 6.99 10.12
C LEU A 315 -20.98 7.17 10.27
N THR A 316 -20.50 6.81 11.46
CA THR A 316 -19.16 7.11 11.99
C THR A 316 -18.02 6.83 11.02
N ASN A 317 -16.91 7.51 11.25
CA ASN A 317 -15.62 7.23 10.65
C ASN A 317 -14.76 6.25 11.49
N THR A 318 -15.18 5.83 12.68
CA THR A 318 -14.35 5.00 13.59
C THR A 318 -15.13 3.91 14.34
N LEU A 319 -14.46 2.79 14.64
CA LEU A 319 -14.91 1.73 15.57
C LEU A 319 -13.78 1.37 16.54
N GLY A 320 -14.05 1.38 17.84
CA GLY A 320 -13.06 1.03 18.88
C GLY A 320 -12.61 -0.43 18.80
N SER A 321 -11.33 -0.66 19.04
CA SER A 321 -10.63 -1.94 19.04
C SER A 321 -9.58 -1.95 20.14
N VAL A 322 -9.31 -3.11 20.72
CA VAL A 322 -8.14 -3.30 21.61
C VAL A 322 -6.87 -3.09 20.78
N ASN A 323 -5.89 -2.39 21.34
CA ASN A 323 -4.60 -2.17 20.69
C ASN A 323 -3.75 -3.45 20.69
N PHE A 324 -3.87 -4.23 19.62
CA PHE A 324 -3.12 -5.47 19.43
C PHE A 324 -1.79 -5.28 18.65
N LYS A 325 -1.60 -4.11 18.01
CA LYS A 325 -0.42 -3.86 17.16
C LYS A 325 0.77 -3.29 17.93
N ASN A 326 0.56 -2.69 19.11
CA ASN A 326 1.57 -1.96 19.87
C ASN A 326 2.31 -0.89 19.04
N LYS A 327 1.72 -0.43 17.94
CA LYS A 327 2.25 0.65 17.09
C LYS A 327 1.81 2.03 17.58
N LEU A 328 0.59 2.09 18.11
CA LEU A 328 0.00 3.26 18.73
C LEU A 328 0.13 3.15 20.26
N PRO A 329 0.14 4.28 20.98
CA PRO A 329 0.09 4.30 22.44
C PRO A 329 -1.28 3.86 22.98
N GLY A 330 -1.35 3.51 24.27
CA GLY A 330 -2.60 3.15 24.96
C GLY A 330 -3.10 1.72 24.69
N GLY A 331 -4.16 1.33 25.43
CA GLY A 331 -4.76 0.00 25.32
C GLY A 331 -5.84 -0.13 24.25
N GLU A 332 -6.29 0.99 23.67
CA GLU A 332 -7.37 1.06 22.68
C GLU A 332 -6.93 1.84 21.43
N MET A 333 -7.52 1.51 20.29
CA MET A 333 -7.32 2.18 19.02
C MET A 333 -8.60 2.14 18.16
N TYR A 334 -8.69 3.03 17.18
CA TYR A 334 -9.96 3.29 16.47
C TYR A 334 -9.83 2.96 14.99
N MET A 335 -10.51 1.90 14.57
CA MET A 335 -10.52 1.40 13.19
C MET A 335 -11.36 2.30 12.28
N SER A 336 -10.85 2.74 11.13
CA SER A 336 -11.49 3.74 10.26
C SER A 336 -11.45 3.45 8.75
N GLY A 337 -10.64 2.47 8.33
CA GLY A 337 -10.41 2.11 6.93
C GLY A 337 -11.47 1.17 6.33
N ARG A 338 -11.08 0.45 5.29
CA ARG A 338 -12.01 -0.33 4.43
C ARG A 338 -12.78 -1.43 5.16
N SER A 339 -12.24 -1.98 6.24
CA SER A 339 -12.90 -2.97 7.09
C SER A 339 -14.14 -2.42 7.80
N LEU A 340 -14.24 -1.09 7.96
CA LEU A 340 -15.39 -0.44 8.58
C LEU A 340 -16.59 -0.30 7.62
N PHE A 341 -16.35 -0.27 6.30
CA PHE A 341 -17.40 -0.03 5.31
C PHE A 341 -18.54 -1.07 5.37
N PRO A 342 -18.27 -2.39 5.32
CA PRO A 342 -19.35 -3.40 5.37
C PRO A 342 -20.20 -3.32 6.64
N LEU A 343 -19.59 -2.99 7.78
CA LEU A 343 -20.30 -2.83 9.05
C LEU A 343 -21.23 -1.61 9.00
N SER A 344 -20.73 -0.46 8.60
CA SER A 344 -21.52 0.77 8.61
C SER A 344 -22.61 0.79 7.55
N ILE A 345 -22.39 0.19 6.37
CA ILE A 345 -23.45 0.12 5.35
C ILE A 345 -24.57 -0.84 5.75
N GLN A 346 -24.27 -1.93 6.47
CA GLN A 346 -25.30 -2.79 7.08
C GLN A 346 -26.12 -2.02 8.13
N LEU A 347 -25.48 -1.22 8.97
CA LEU A 347 -26.19 -0.33 9.90
C LEU A 347 -27.06 0.68 9.16
N SER A 348 -26.55 1.25 8.05
CA SER A 348 -27.33 2.12 7.18
C SER A 348 -28.57 1.43 6.64
N ALA A 349 -28.46 0.19 6.15
CA ALA A 349 -29.60 -0.58 5.63
C ALA A 349 -30.69 -0.75 6.69
N LYS A 350 -30.33 -1.10 7.93
CA LYS A 350 -31.27 -1.21 9.05
C LYS A 350 -31.95 0.12 9.36
N ILE A 351 -31.21 1.21 9.44
CA ILE A 351 -31.77 2.54 9.72
C ILE A 351 -32.70 2.99 8.57
N CYS A 352 -32.28 2.82 7.32
CA CYS A 352 -33.09 3.15 6.16
C CYS A 352 -34.41 2.37 6.14
N GLN A 353 -34.39 1.10 6.54
CA GLN A 353 -35.60 0.29 6.65
C GLN A 353 -36.57 0.83 7.72
N GLU A 354 -36.09 1.19 8.91
CA GLU A 354 -36.93 1.75 9.99
C GLU A 354 -37.58 3.09 9.61
N PHE A 355 -36.84 3.93 8.88
CA PHE A 355 -37.30 5.27 8.50
C PHE A 355 -37.86 5.36 7.08
N ASN A 356 -38.02 4.23 6.37
CA ASN A 356 -38.42 4.19 4.95
C ASN A 356 -37.61 5.17 4.06
N GLY A 357 -36.31 5.30 4.33
CA GLY A 357 -35.40 6.19 3.61
C GLY A 357 -35.58 7.70 3.87
N ALA A 358 -36.45 8.09 4.81
CA ALA A 358 -36.76 9.50 5.08
C ALA A 358 -35.77 10.20 6.02
N LEU A 359 -34.97 9.45 6.80
CA LEU A 359 -33.96 10.02 7.68
C LEU A 359 -32.68 10.32 6.89
N PRO A 360 -32.23 11.59 6.79
CA PRO A 360 -30.99 11.92 6.08
C PRO A 360 -29.76 11.27 6.73
N ILE A 361 -28.84 10.78 5.88
CA ILE A 361 -27.61 10.12 6.32
C ILE A 361 -26.40 10.79 5.65
N SER A 362 -25.46 11.26 6.47
CA SER A 362 -24.07 11.49 6.07
C SER A 362 -23.24 10.23 6.32
N PHE A 363 -22.32 9.88 5.41
CA PHE A 363 -21.57 8.62 5.48
C PHE A 363 -20.06 8.85 5.39
N SER A 364 -19.29 8.17 6.25
CA SER A 364 -17.82 8.26 6.23
C SER A 364 -17.05 6.94 6.30
N ALA A 365 -17.63 5.94 6.97
CA ALA A 365 -16.98 4.66 7.24
C ALA A 365 -16.36 3.98 6.01
N GLY A 366 -15.02 3.92 5.95
CA GLY A 366 -14.30 3.18 4.91
C GLY A 366 -14.63 3.62 3.47
N ILE A 367 -15.05 4.89 3.27
CA ILE A 367 -15.26 5.44 1.93
C ILE A 367 -13.93 5.44 1.16
N SER A 368 -14.00 5.00 -0.09
CA SER A 368 -12.90 4.99 -1.05
C SER A 368 -13.46 5.09 -2.47
N GLU A 369 -12.59 5.19 -3.46
CA GLU A 369 -12.98 5.19 -4.88
C GLU A 369 -13.75 3.92 -5.30
N HIS A 370 -13.58 2.80 -4.59
CA HIS A 370 -14.31 1.56 -4.88
C HIS A 370 -15.81 1.61 -4.55
N ASN A 371 -16.23 2.46 -3.62
CA ASN A 371 -17.60 2.40 -3.05
C ASN A 371 -18.33 3.75 -3.02
N ALA A 372 -17.64 4.88 -3.23
CA ALA A 372 -18.24 6.21 -3.14
C ALA A 372 -19.40 6.40 -4.13
N ALA A 373 -19.24 5.93 -5.37
CA ALA A 373 -20.29 5.99 -6.38
C ALA A 373 -21.53 5.17 -5.99
N ASP A 374 -21.33 3.93 -5.51
CA ASP A 374 -22.43 3.08 -5.07
C ASP A 374 -23.19 3.71 -3.90
N VAL A 375 -22.47 4.29 -2.92
CA VAL A 375 -23.09 5.02 -1.80
C VAL A 375 -23.90 6.21 -2.31
N PHE A 376 -23.34 7.02 -3.20
CA PHE A 376 -24.04 8.17 -3.77
C PHE A 376 -25.32 7.78 -4.52
N ALA A 377 -25.28 6.68 -5.27
CA ALA A 377 -26.42 6.15 -6.03
C ALA A 377 -27.60 5.69 -5.17
N THR A 378 -27.37 5.45 -3.87
CA THR A 378 -28.43 5.16 -2.90
C THR A 378 -29.23 6.39 -2.46
N GLY A 379 -28.71 7.60 -2.70
CA GLY A 379 -29.27 8.85 -2.18
C GLY A 379 -28.56 9.38 -0.92
N ILE A 380 -27.72 8.57 -0.27
CA ILE A 380 -26.91 8.99 0.89
C ILE A 380 -25.96 10.14 0.52
N ARG A 381 -26.07 11.25 1.25
CA ARG A 381 -25.24 12.45 1.09
C ARG A 381 -25.33 13.34 2.34
N PRO A 382 -24.25 14.04 2.73
CA PRO A 382 -22.93 14.10 2.08
C PRO A 382 -22.05 12.88 2.41
N ILE A 383 -21.12 12.59 1.50
CA ILE A 383 -20.08 11.57 1.64
C ILE A 383 -18.80 12.24 2.14
N THR A 384 -18.16 11.67 3.17
CA THR A 384 -16.96 12.25 3.79
C THR A 384 -15.82 11.25 3.91
N LEU A 385 -14.61 11.60 3.48
CA LEU A 385 -13.44 10.71 3.52
C LEU A 385 -12.65 10.87 4.82
N ALA A 386 -12.19 9.74 5.36
CA ALA A 386 -11.28 9.67 6.50
C ALA A 386 -9.94 9.04 6.08
N THR A 387 -9.74 7.75 6.35
CA THR A 387 -8.45 7.04 6.18
C THR A 387 -7.92 7.03 4.75
N ASP A 388 -8.79 7.05 3.73
CA ASP A 388 -8.35 6.95 2.33
C ASP A 388 -7.44 8.12 1.92
N LEU A 389 -7.65 9.31 2.49
CA LEU A 389 -6.78 10.48 2.28
C LEU A 389 -5.41 10.38 2.97
N LEU A 390 -5.28 9.46 3.94
CA LEU A 390 -4.01 9.15 4.62
C LEU A 390 -3.21 8.08 3.87
N LYS A 391 -3.75 7.51 2.78
CA LYS A 391 -3.09 6.49 1.97
C LYS A 391 -2.37 7.12 0.77
N PRO A 392 -1.41 6.42 0.14
CA PRO A 392 -0.68 6.90 -1.04
C PRO A 392 -1.63 7.40 -2.13
N GLY A 393 -1.30 8.51 -2.78
CA GLY A 393 -2.23 9.25 -3.64
C GLY A 393 -2.95 10.39 -2.89
N GLY A 394 -3.18 10.24 -1.59
CA GLY A 394 -3.68 11.29 -0.70
C GLY A 394 -4.93 11.98 -1.25
N TYR A 395 -4.89 13.31 -1.33
CA TYR A 395 -5.99 14.11 -1.87
C TYR A 395 -6.35 13.82 -3.33
N ASN A 396 -5.44 13.28 -4.15
CA ASN A 396 -5.77 12.94 -5.54
C ASN A 396 -6.87 11.87 -5.65
N ARG A 397 -7.01 11.01 -4.64
CA ARG A 397 -8.12 10.06 -4.54
C ARG A 397 -9.47 10.76 -4.44
N MET A 398 -9.51 11.88 -3.72
CA MET A 398 -10.71 12.72 -3.64
C MET A 398 -11.04 13.35 -4.99
N SER A 399 -10.03 13.83 -5.73
CA SER A 399 -10.22 14.36 -7.08
C SER A 399 -10.84 13.33 -8.02
N ALA A 400 -10.40 12.06 -7.92
CA ALA A 400 -10.96 10.93 -8.67
C ALA A 400 -12.45 10.72 -8.36
N ILE A 401 -12.78 10.66 -7.07
CA ILE A 401 -14.16 10.47 -6.59
C ILE A 401 -15.03 11.65 -7.01
N ALA A 402 -14.56 12.89 -6.85
CA ALA A 402 -15.32 14.08 -7.25
C ALA A 402 -15.64 14.07 -8.74
N ALA A 403 -14.66 13.72 -9.59
CA ALA A 403 -14.86 13.58 -11.03
C ALA A 403 -15.86 12.47 -11.38
N GLN A 404 -15.80 11.33 -10.68
CA GLN A 404 -16.75 10.23 -10.87
C GLN A 404 -18.18 10.64 -10.47
N LEU A 405 -18.37 11.23 -9.29
CA LEU A 405 -19.68 11.63 -8.77
C LEU A 405 -20.34 12.72 -9.63
N GLU A 406 -19.57 13.63 -10.22
CA GLU A 406 -20.10 14.65 -11.13
C GLU A 406 -20.82 14.05 -12.35
N GLN A 407 -20.31 12.93 -12.86
CA GLN A 407 -20.89 12.23 -14.02
C GLN A 407 -22.14 11.41 -13.67
N MET A 408 -22.43 11.21 -12.38
CA MET A 408 -23.56 10.39 -11.94
C MET A 408 -24.90 11.12 -12.00
N ASP A 409 -25.97 10.34 -12.12
CA ASP A 409 -27.35 10.78 -11.95
C ASP A 409 -27.79 10.77 -10.48
N GLY A 410 -29.02 11.21 -10.20
CA GLY A 410 -29.61 11.19 -8.84
C GLY A 410 -29.21 12.35 -7.93
N TRP A 411 -28.65 13.43 -8.49
CA TRP A 411 -28.33 14.67 -7.74
C TRP A 411 -29.56 15.36 -7.15
N ASP A 412 -30.74 15.13 -7.74
CA ASP A 412 -32.06 15.64 -7.36
C ASP A 412 -32.80 14.77 -6.34
N GLN A 413 -32.27 13.60 -5.96
CA GLN A 413 -32.89 12.72 -4.98
C GLN A 413 -33.01 13.40 -3.60
N THR A 414 -34.22 13.37 -3.05
CA THR A 414 -34.56 13.96 -1.75
C THR A 414 -34.69 12.93 -0.62
N SER A 415 -34.68 11.64 -0.94
CA SER A 415 -34.77 10.52 0.03
C SER A 415 -33.82 9.40 -0.35
N ILE A 416 -33.49 8.55 0.62
CA ILE A 416 -32.60 7.40 0.42
C ILE A 416 -33.40 6.21 -0.11
N CYS A 417 -32.89 5.54 -1.14
CA CYS A 417 -33.49 4.32 -1.69
C CYS A 417 -33.12 3.11 -0.83
N VAL A 418 -34.10 2.61 -0.06
CA VAL A 418 -33.92 1.49 0.88
C VAL A 418 -33.37 0.24 0.20
N ASP A 419 -33.93 -0.13 -0.95
CA ASP A 419 -33.54 -1.33 -1.70
C ASP A 419 -32.07 -1.27 -2.17
N LYS A 420 -31.63 -0.12 -2.68
CA LYS A 420 -30.23 0.07 -3.11
C LYS A 420 -29.24 0.02 -1.94
N VAL A 421 -29.62 0.52 -0.76
CA VAL A 421 -28.77 0.42 0.43
C VAL A 421 -28.68 -1.04 0.89
N ALA A 422 -29.78 -1.79 0.85
CA ALA A 422 -29.78 -3.21 1.18
C ALA A 422 -28.91 -4.03 0.21
N GLU A 423 -29.06 -3.81 -1.10
CA GLU A 423 -28.22 -4.43 -2.14
C GLU A 423 -26.73 -4.11 -1.93
N LEU A 424 -26.41 -2.84 -1.65
CA LEU A 424 -25.04 -2.43 -1.39
C LEU A 424 -24.47 -3.08 -0.12
N ALA A 425 -25.27 -3.26 0.93
CA ALA A 425 -24.83 -3.93 2.14
C ALA A 425 -24.53 -5.42 1.91
N GLU A 426 -25.32 -6.12 1.09
CA GLU A 426 -25.06 -7.49 0.69
C GLU A 426 -23.83 -7.61 -0.22
N LYS A 427 -23.64 -6.66 -1.13
CA LYS A 427 -22.46 -6.57 -1.99
C LYS A 427 -21.19 -6.33 -1.17
N ALA A 428 -21.24 -5.45 -0.18
CA ALA A 428 -20.08 -5.01 0.59
C ALA A 428 -19.35 -6.15 1.32
N VAL A 429 -20.07 -7.17 1.81
CA VAL A 429 -19.46 -8.32 2.51
C VAL A 429 -18.83 -9.36 1.57
N LYS A 430 -19.13 -9.28 0.27
CA LYS A 430 -18.60 -10.18 -0.77
C LYS A 430 -17.56 -9.51 -1.66
N ALA A 431 -17.49 -8.18 -1.65
CA ALA A 431 -16.60 -7.42 -2.53
C ALA A 431 -15.13 -7.69 -2.23
N ASP A 432 -14.32 -7.91 -3.27
CA ASP A 432 -12.88 -8.20 -3.13
C ASP A 432 -12.16 -7.12 -2.33
N TYR A 433 -12.40 -5.84 -2.61
CA TYR A 433 -11.76 -4.72 -1.91
C TYR A 433 -12.07 -4.68 -0.39
N ALA A 434 -13.11 -5.37 0.08
CA ALA A 434 -13.44 -5.47 1.50
C ALA A 434 -12.72 -6.62 2.21
N GLN A 435 -12.19 -7.61 1.47
CA GLN A 435 -11.58 -8.82 2.04
C GLN A 435 -10.14 -8.59 2.49
N LYS A 436 -9.70 -9.16 3.62
CA LYS A 436 -8.34 -8.95 4.14
C LYS A 436 -7.25 -9.30 3.11
N TYR A 437 -7.47 -10.36 2.33
CA TYR A 437 -6.50 -10.85 1.34
C TYR A 437 -6.23 -9.85 0.21
N TYR A 438 -7.17 -8.95 -0.10
CA TYR A 438 -7.04 -7.97 -1.20
C TYR A 438 -5.75 -7.14 -1.12
N ARG A 439 -5.46 -6.61 0.07
CA ARG A 439 -4.19 -5.92 0.36
C ARG A 439 -3.11 -6.91 0.80
N GLY A 440 -3.50 -8.01 1.45
CA GLY A 440 -2.61 -9.02 2.01
C GLY A 440 -1.91 -8.57 3.29
N SER A 441 -1.02 -9.42 3.82
CA SER A 441 -0.32 -9.20 5.09
C SER A 441 1.13 -8.72 4.95
N LYS A 442 1.69 -8.74 3.73
CA LYS A 442 3.07 -8.32 3.47
C LYS A 442 3.19 -6.81 3.46
N LYS A 443 4.26 -6.25 4.03
CA LYS A 443 4.53 -4.81 4.02
C LYS A 443 5.50 -4.50 2.88
N VAL A 444 5.24 -3.42 2.14
CA VAL A 444 6.18 -2.85 1.17
C VAL A 444 7.40 -2.36 1.93
N ALA A 445 8.57 -2.94 1.69
CA ALA A 445 9.78 -2.61 2.41
C ALA A 445 11.06 -2.71 1.56
N ILE A 446 12.02 -1.87 1.91
CA ILE A 446 13.42 -1.87 1.52
C ILE A 446 14.19 -2.04 2.83
N ASN A 447 14.97 -3.11 2.92
CA ASN A 447 15.69 -3.47 4.15
C ASN A 447 16.99 -2.65 4.30
N ASP A 448 16.85 -1.33 4.27
CA ASP A 448 17.95 -0.37 4.45
C ASP A 448 17.40 0.93 5.05
N SER A 449 18.28 1.74 5.62
CA SER A 449 17.98 3.06 6.19
C SER A 449 17.48 4.04 5.12
N LEU A 450 16.63 4.98 5.52
CA LEU A 450 16.19 6.06 4.63
C LEU A 450 17.37 7.01 4.35
N PRO A 451 17.88 7.11 3.11
CA PRO A 451 18.96 8.05 2.82
C PRO A 451 18.48 9.49 2.95
N LEU A 452 19.36 10.42 3.36
CA LEU A 452 19.04 11.84 3.51
C LEU A 452 18.60 12.46 2.17
N TYR A 453 19.37 12.20 1.12
CA TYR A 453 19.11 12.61 -0.26
C TYR A 453 18.74 11.41 -1.14
N ASP A 454 18.18 11.66 -2.33
CA ASP A 454 17.98 10.65 -3.38
C ASP A 454 17.29 9.34 -2.92
N CYS A 455 16.17 9.47 -2.19
CA CYS A 455 15.45 8.31 -1.64
C CYS A 455 14.43 7.62 -2.56
N ALA A 456 14.29 8.00 -3.84
CA ALA A 456 13.44 7.26 -4.76
C ALA A 456 14.09 5.89 -5.07
N ALA A 457 13.31 4.84 -4.89
CA ALA A 457 13.71 3.47 -5.15
C ALA A 457 12.47 2.61 -5.39
N ALA A 458 12.59 1.59 -6.25
CA ALA A 458 11.54 0.63 -6.50
C ALA A 458 11.62 -0.55 -5.53
N PRO A 459 10.68 -0.70 -4.57
CA PRO A 459 10.77 -1.81 -3.60
C PRO A 459 10.57 -3.18 -4.26
N CYS A 460 9.82 -3.24 -5.37
CA CYS A 460 9.68 -4.45 -6.17
C CYS A 460 11.02 -4.95 -6.74
N LYS A 461 11.94 -4.03 -7.07
CA LYS A 461 13.30 -4.35 -7.52
C LYS A 461 14.16 -4.85 -6.39
N THR A 462 14.19 -4.16 -5.25
CA THR A 462 14.93 -4.59 -4.05
C THR A 462 14.46 -5.94 -3.53
N ALA A 463 13.16 -6.21 -3.58
CA ALA A 463 12.59 -7.49 -3.15
C ALA A 463 12.88 -8.64 -4.13
N CYS A 464 13.27 -8.35 -5.37
CA CYS A 464 13.62 -9.36 -6.35
C CYS A 464 15.04 -9.87 -6.06
N PRO A 465 15.26 -11.19 -5.87
CA PRO A 465 16.60 -11.72 -5.55
C PRO A 465 17.69 -11.42 -6.58
N ILE A 466 17.29 -11.15 -7.83
CA ILE A 466 18.19 -10.80 -8.95
C ILE A 466 18.16 -9.29 -9.27
N SER A 467 17.52 -8.46 -8.43
CA SER A 467 17.42 -7.00 -8.60
C SER A 467 16.96 -6.57 -10.01
N GLN A 468 15.96 -7.27 -10.54
CA GLN A 468 15.42 -7.07 -11.89
C GLN A 468 14.90 -5.63 -12.07
N ASP A 469 15.16 -5.01 -13.23
CA ASP A 469 14.75 -3.63 -13.57
C ASP A 469 13.26 -3.57 -13.94
N ILE A 470 12.42 -3.81 -12.93
CA ILE A 470 10.98 -4.06 -13.08
C ILE A 470 10.22 -2.87 -13.67
N PRO A 471 10.33 -1.65 -13.12
CA PRO A 471 9.67 -0.49 -13.71
C PRO A 471 10.03 -0.28 -15.19
N GLU A 472 11.29 -0.50 -15.53
CA GLU A 472 11.83 -0.26 -16.86
C GLU A 472 11.32 -1.26 -17.88
N TYR A 473 11.36 -2.57 -17.59
CA TYR A 473 10.81 -3.54 -18.55
C TYR A 473 9.28 -3.48 -18.63
N ILE A 474 8.57 -3.12 -17.55
CA ILE A 474 7.12 -2.91 -17.61
C ILE A 474 6.79 -1.75 -18.56
N ARG A 475 7.55 -0.66 -18.48
CA ARG A 475 7.42 0.47 -19.43
C ARG A 475 7.67 0.01 -20.86
N LEU A 476 8.76 -0.71 -21.12
CA LEU A 476 9.07 -1.23 -22.46
C LEU A 476 7.97 -2.17 -22.98
N VAL A 477 7.40 -3.02 -22.13
CA VAL A 477 6.26 -3.89 -22.46
C VAL A 477 5.00 -3.07 -22.77
N GLY A 478 4.73 -2.01 -22.00
CA GLY A 478 3.63 -1.08 -22.25
C GLY A 478 3.79 -0.26 -23.53
N GLU A 479 5.02 0.05 -23.91
CA GLU A 479 5.40 0.70 -25.18
C GLU A 479 5.50 -0.29 -26.36
N GLU A 480 5.18 -1.57 -26.16
CA GLU A 480 5.28 -2.65 -27.15
C GLU A 480 6.70 -2.91 -27.68
N ARG A 481 7.73 -2.43 -26.96
CA ARG A 481 9.15 -2.64 -27.25
C ARG A 481 9.63 -3.95 -26.62
N TYR A 482 8.99 -5.06 -27.02
CA TYR A 482 9.13 -6.36 -26.35
C TYR A 482 10.55 -6.93 -26.44
N ALA A 483 11.23 -6.82 -27.58
CA ALA A 483 12.60 -7.28 -27.73
C ALA A 483 13.59 -6.52 -26.83
N GLU A 484 13.38 -5.22 -26.64
CA GLU A 484 14.19 -4.40 -25.73
C GLU A 484 13.88 -4.72 -24.27
N ALA A 485 12.61 -4.95 -23.93
CA ALA A 485 12.21 -5.42 -22.61
C ALA A 485 12.87 -6.77 -22.28
N LEU A 486 12.86 -7.69 -23.25
CA LEU A 486 13.45 -9.01 -23.10
C LEU A 486 14.98 -8.94 -22.98
N ALA A 487 15.64 -8.07 -23.76
CA ALA A 487 17.07 -7.80 -23.63
C ALA A 487 17.44 -7.35 -22.21
N LEU A 488 16.71 -6.36 -21.67
CA LEU A 488 16.88 -5.87 -20.29
C LEU A 488 16.64 -6.99 -19.26
N ILE A 489 15.63 -7.83 -19.48
CA ILE A 489 15.33 -8.96 -18.60
C ILE A 489 16.49 -9.96 -18.56
N TYR A 490 17.07 -10.30 -19.72
CA TYR A 490 18.17 -11.24 -19.85
C TYR A 490 19.48 -10.76 -19.20
N GLU A 491 19.65 -9.45 -18.96
CA GLU A 491 20.83 -8.92 -18.25
C GLU A 491 21.00 -9.53 -16.85
N LYS A 492 19.89 -9.82 -16.17
CA LYS A 492 19.85 -10.29 -14.78
C LYS A 492 19.11 -11.62 -14.59
N ASN A 493 18.35 -12.06 -15.59
CA ASN A 493 17.56 -13.29 -15.52
C ASN A 493 17.87 -14.22 -16.69
N ALA A 494 18.54 -15.34 -16.40
CA ALA A 494 18.86 -16.35 -17.40
C ALA A 494 17.64 -17.15 -17.89
N LEU A 495 16.56 -17.18 -17.11
CA LEU A 495 15.41 -18.08 -17.32
C LEU A 495 14.08 -17.32 -17.34
N PRO A 496 13.89 -16.32 -18.22
CA PRO A 496 12.69 -15.50 -18.22
C PRO A 496 11.45 -16.25 -18.67
N SER A 497 11.55 -17.29 -19.50
CA SER A 497 10.40 -18.13 -19.84
C SER A 497 9.89 -18.88 -18.60
N ILE A 498 10.78 -19.59 -17.89
CA ILE A 498 10.43 -20.32 -16.66
C ILE A 498 9.92 -19.35 -15.59
N THR A 499 10.66 -18.29 -15.30
CA THR A 499 10.27 -17.31 -14.26
C THR A 499 9.10 -16.41 -14.66
N GLY A 500 8.65 -16.45 -15.93
CA GLY A 500 7.41 -15.85 -16.40
C GLY A 500 6.17 -16.70 -16.09
N HIS A 501 6.33 -17.97 -15.74
CA HIS A 501 5.22 -18.88 -15.41
C HIS A 501 5.11 -19.16 -13.91
N ILE A 502 6.24 -19.36 -13.23
CA ILE A 502 6.24 -19.99 -11.89
C ILE A 502 7.16 -19.30 -10.86
N CYS A 503 7.61 -18.08 -11.12
CA CYS A 503 8.30 -17.31 -10.09
C CYS A 503 7.35 -17.05 -8.90
N ASP A 504 7.92 -16.88 -7.73
CA ASP A 504 7.23 -16.60 -6.47
C ASP A 504 6.79 -15.13 -6.33
N HIS A 505 7.28 -14.25 -7.22
CA HIS A 505 6.93 -12.83 -7.30
C HIS A 505 6.98 -12.07 -5.97
N ALA A 506 8.05 -12.26 -5.19
CA ALA A 506 8.37 -11.42 -4.03
C ALA A 506 8.23 -9.91 -4.33
N CYS A 507 8.52 -9.52 -5.57
CA CYS A 507 8.36 -8.18 -6.10
C CYS A 507 6.91 -7.65 -6.10
N GLN A 508 5.89 -8.49 -6.34
CA GLN A 508 4.47 -8.08 -6.32
C GLN A 508 4.00 -7.77 -4.91
N TYR A 509 4.46 -8.54 -3.91
CA TYR A 509 4.18 -8.28 -2.50
C TYR A 509 4.85 -7.02 -1.95
N ASN A 510 5.77 -6.43 -2.71
CA ASN A 510 6.44 -5.17 -2.40
C ASN A 510 6.06 -4.06 -3.40
N CYS A 511 5.01 -4.25 -4.20
CA CYS A 511 4.54 -3.22 -5.11
C CYS A 511 3.81 -2.12 -4.34
N THR A 512 4.24 -0.86 -4.48
CA THR A 512 3.56 0.30 -3.88
C THR A 512 2.10 0.45 -4.33
N ARG A 513 1.71 -0.15 -5.47
CA ARG A 513 0.32 -0.16 -5.97
C ARG A 513 -0.65 -0.96 -5.09
N LEU A 514 -0.13 -1.84 -4.21
CA LEU A 514 -0.94 -2.55 -3.22
C LEU A 514 -1.80 -1.62 -2.35
N ASP A 515 -1.30 -0.40 -2.08
CA ASP A 515 -2.03 0.59 -1.29
C ASP A 515 -3.14 1.31 -2.10
N TYR A 516 -3.34 0.96 -3.38
CA TYR A 516 -4.38 1.49 -4.28
C TYR A 516 -5.40 0.39 -4.66
N GLU A 517 -5.03 -0.49 -5.58
CA GLU A 517 -5.94 -1.42 -6.27
C GLU A 517 -5.34 -2.83 -6.47
N GLY A 518 -4.35 -3.18 -5.65
CA GLY A 518 -3.55 -4.40 -5.81
C GLY A 518 -2.27 -4.18 -6.63
N ALA A 519 -1.39 -5.19 -6.64
CA ALA A 519 -0.09 -5.10 -7.29
C ALA A 519 -0.20 -5.05 -8.82
N VAL A 520 0.84 -4.49 -9.46
CA VAL A 520 1.07 -4.65 -10.90
C VAL A 520 1.36 -6.13 -11.20
N LEU A 521 0.87 -6.64 -12.32
CA LEU A 521 1.10 -8.04 -12.75
C LEU A 521 2.51 -8.20 -13.34
N ILE A 522 3.51 -8.11 -12.47
CA ILE A 522 4.94 -8.15 -12.79
C ILE A 522 5.33 -9.49 -13.46
N ARG A 523 4.77 -10.63 -12.99
CA ARG A 523 4.97 -11.93 -13.66
C ARG A 523 4.53 -11.88 -15.12
N GLU A 524 3.34 -11.36 -15.34
CA GLU A 524 2.68 -11.40 -16.63
C GLU A 524 3.36 -10.46 -17.62
N ALA A 525 3.78 -9.26 -17.19
CA ALA A 525 4.58 -8.38 -18.03
C ALA A 525 5.88 -9.05 -18.52
N LYS A 526 6.54 -9.83 -17.66
CA LYS A 526 7.72 -10.62 -18.05
C LYS A 526 7.36 -11.71 -19.07
N ARG A 527 6.25 -12.43 -18.86
CA ARG A 527 5.76 -13.46 -19.79
C ARG A 527 5.45 -12.86 -21.16
N ILE A 528 4.80 -11.70 -21.20
CA ILE A 528 4.51 -10.96 -22.44
C ILE A 528 5.80 -10.58 -23.17
N ALA A 529 6.82 -10.08 -22.46
CA ALA A 529 8.11 -9.74 -23.06
C ALA A 529 8.76 -10.97 -23.72
N VAL A 530 8.70 -12.14 -23.10
CA VAL A 530 9.19 -13.40 -23.67
C VAL A 530 8.37 -13.77 -24.91
N VAL A 531 7.05 -13.93 -24.76
CA VAL A 531 6.18 -14.45 -25.84
C VAL A 531 6.20 -13.55 -27.08
N LYS A 532 6.21 -12.22 -26.91
CA LYS A 532 6.15 -11.28 -28.04
C LYS A 532 7.51 -10.80 -28.52
N GLY A 533 8.55 -10.86 -27.69
CA GLY A 533 9.88 -10.30 -27.99
C GLY A 533 10.93 -11.31 -28.43
N TYR A 534 10.73 -12.61 -28.21
CA TYR A 534 11.77 -13.63 -28.39
C TYR A 534 12.32 -13.72 -29.82
N ASP A 535 11.45 -13.77 -30.83
CA ASP A 535 11.87 -13.92 -32.23
C ASP A 535 12.68 -12.72 -32.72
N GLU A 536 12.20 -11.50 -32.43
CA GLU A 536 12.91 -10.26 -32.79
C GLU A 536 14.23 -10.13 -32.02
N TYR A 537 14.25 -10.48 -30.73
CA TYR A 537 15.46 -10.46 -29.93
C TYR A 537 16.51 -11.45 -30.45
N ARG A 538 16.13 -12.69 -30.80
CA ARG A 538 17.05 -13.69 -31.37
C ARG A 538 17.66 -13.26 -32.71
N GLN A 539 16.95 -12.45 -33.51
CA GLN A 539 17.50 -11.90 -34.75
C GLN A 539 18.57 -10.83 -34.53
N LYS A 540 18.55 -10.15 -33.38
CA LYS A 540 19.45 -9.02 -33.06
C LYS A 540 20.60 -9.40 -32.13
N TRP A 541 20.40 -10.40 -31.28
CA TRP A 541 21.42 -10.86 -30.33
C TRP A 541 22.60 -11.54 -31.04
N ALA A 542 23.79 -11.44 -30.46
CA ALA A 542 25.01 -12.05 -30.96
C ALA A 542 25.82 -12.70 -29.82
N LEU A 543 26.56 -13.76 -30.16
CA LEU A 543 27.51 -14.40 -29.27
C LEU A 543 28.57 -13.41 -28.75
N PRO A 544 29.12 -13.63 -27.54
CA PRO A 544 30.22 -12.83 -27.03
C PRO A 544 31.41 -12.83 -27.99
N ALA A 545 31.91 -11.63 -28.31
CA ALA A 545 32.99 -11.46 -29.26
C ALA A 545 34.36 -11.99 -28.75
N LYS A 546 34.53 -12.11 -27.43
CA LYS A 546 35.75 -12.61 -26.79
C LYS A 546 35.47 -13.94 -26.11
N GLN A 547 36.23 -14.97 -26.48
CA GLN A 547 36.35 -16.19 -25.70
C GLN A 547 37.63 -16.09 -24.87
N ASN A 548 37.53 -16.33 -23.56
CA ASN A 548 38.68 -16.24 -22.65
C ASN A 548 39.50 -17.55 -22.60
N GLY A 549 39.01 -18.62 -23.23
CA GLY A 549 39.68 -19.92 -23.31
C GLY A 549 39.63 -20.74 -22.01
N ILE A 550 38.95 -20.27 -20.98
CA ILE A 550 38.85 -20.92 -19.67
C ILE A 550 37.66 -21.88 -19.67
N LYS A 551 37.91 -23.13 -19.26
CA LYS A 551 36.88 -24.16 -19.15
C LYS A 551 36.20 -24.12 -17.79
N ALA A 552 34.87 -24.12 -17.79
CA ALA A 552 34.04 -24.26 -16.59
C ALA A 552 33.10 -25.45 -16.72
N ALA A 553 32.97 -26.24 -15.65
CA ALA A 553 32.02 -27.34 -15.56
C ALA A 553 30.86 -26.97 -14.63
N VAL A 554 29.64 -27.37 -15.00
CA VAL A 554 28.45 -27.21 -14.17
C VAL A 554 27.82 -28.57 -13.94
N LEU A 555 27.69 -29.00 -12.69
CA LEU A 555 27.03 -30.24 -12.31
C LEU A 555 25.55 -29.95 -12.00
N GLY A 556 24.64 -30.48 -12.81
CA GLY A 556 23.19 -30.30 -12.73
C GLY A 556 22.66 -29.26 -13.72
N ALA A 557 21.63 -29.61 -14.47
CA ALA A 557 20.97 -28.76 -15.46
C ALA A 557 19.61 -28.24 -14.96
N GLY A 558 19.46 -28.03 -13.65
CA GLY A 558 18.35 -27.28 -13.05
C GLY A 558 18.54 -25.76 -13.14
N PRO A 559 17.63 -24.95 -12.57
CA PRO A 559 17.69 -23.49 -12.69
C PRO A 559 19.01 -22.83 -12.29
N GLY A 560 19.62 -23.28 -11.18
CA GLY A 560 20.92 -22.75 -10.76
C GLY A 560 22.03 -23.06 -11.76
N GLY A 561 22.09 -24.29 -12.27
CA GLY A 561 23.12 -24.70 -13.22
C GLY A 561 22.95 -24.05 -14.59
N LEU A 562 21.71 -23.99 -15.10
CA LEU A 562 21.40 -23.30 -16.35
C LEU A 562 21.75 -21.80 -16.27
N ALA A 563 21.41 -21.14 -15.17
CA ALA A 563 21.75 -19.74 -14.97
C ALA A 563 23.27 -19.51 -14.88
N SER A 564 24.00 -20.36 -14.15
CA SER A 564 25.46 -20.25 -14.07
C SER A 564 26.11 -20.45 -15.43
N ALA A 565 25.64 -21.43 -16.20
CA ALA A 565 26.15 -21.69 -17.53
C ALA A 565 25.91 -20.52 -18.49
N TYR A 566 24.71 -19.95 -18.45
CA TYR A 566 24.35 -18.75 -19.21
C TYR A 566 25.26 -17.55 -18.92
N PHE A 567 25.40 -17.18 -17.63
CA PHE A 567 26.20 -16.01 -17.26
C PHE A 567 27.69 -16.20 -17.57
N LEU A 568 28.26 -17.38 -17.32
CA LEU A 568 29.65 -17.65 -17.68
C LEU A 568 29.87 -17.68 -19.20
N ALA A 569 28.95 -18.29 -19.96
CA ALA A 569 29.07 -18.31 -21.41
C ALA A 569 29.07 -16.89 -21.99
N ARG A 570 28.23 -15.98 -21.45
CA ARG A 570 28.19 -14.56 -21.84
C ARG A 570 29.51 -13.81 -21.63
N GLU A 571 30.30 -14.23 -20.65
CA GLU A 571 31.61 -13.65 -20.33
C GLU A 571 32.76 -14.37 -21.06
N GLY A 572 32.44 -15.29 -21.99
CA GLY A 572 33.40 -15.92 -22.90
C GLY A 572 34.02 -17.22 -22.40
N PHE A 573 33.50 -17.82 -21.32
CA PHE A 573 33.96 -19.11 -20.81
C PHE A 573 33.47 -20.28 -21.69
N ALA A 574 34.29 -21.33 -21.81
CA ALA A 574 33.90 -22.58 -22.44
C ALA A 574 33.18 -23.47 -21.40
N VAL A 575 31.85 -23.40 -21.37
CA VAL A 575 31.04 -24.07 -20.35
C VAL A 575 30.52 -25.43 -20.82
N THR A 576 30.67 -26.45 -19.97
CA THR A 576 30.00 -27.75 -20.14
C THR A 576 29.12 -28.08 -18.92
N VAL A 577 27.85 -28.37 -19.17
CA VAL A 577 26.87 -28.78 -18.16
C VAL A 577 26.74 -30.30 -18.18
N PHE A 578 26.91 -30.94 -17.04
CA PHE A 578 26.75 -32.37 -16.83
C PHE A 578 25.45 -32.65 -16.08
N GLU A 579 24.56 -33.43 -16.69
CA GLU A 579 23.24 -33.75 -16.14
C GLU A 579 23.07 -35.28 -16.08
N GLN A 580 22.58 -35.77 -14.94
CA GLN A 580 22.39 -37.21 -14.70
C GLN A 580 21.17 -37.74 -15.45
N ARG A 581 20.17 -36.90 -15.69
CA ARG A 581 18.93 -37.24 -16.42
C ARG A 581 19.13 -37.09 -17.94
N GLU A 582 18.13 -37.54 -18.71
CA GLU A 582 18.16 -37.44 -20.17
C GLU A 582 17.95 -36.01 -20.73
N SER A 583 17.53 -35.05 -19.90
CA SER A 583 17.18 -33.70 -20.33
C SER A 583 17.47 -32.63 -19.28
N ALA A 584 17.70 -31.41 -19.74
CA ALA A 584 17.83 -30.23 -18.89
C ALA A 584 16.47 -29.72 -18.36
N GLY A 585 16.53 -28.87 -17.34
CA GLY A 585 15.40 -28.15 -16.79
C GLY A 585 15.14 -28.44 -15.31
N GLY A 586 15.66 -29.53 -14.75
CA GLY A 586 15.52 -29.87 -13.33
C GLY A 586 14.06 -29.91 -12.85
N THR A 587 13.80 -29.39 -11.63
CA THR A 587 12.45 -29.33 -11.04
C THR A 587 11.37 -28.75 -11.97
N PRO A 588 11.60 -27.61 -12.67
CA PRO A 588 10.73 -27.12 -13.75
C PRO A 588 10.27 -28.15 -14.77
N ARG A 589 11.16 -29.03 -15.23
CA ARG A 589 10.86 -30.01 -16.27
C ARG A 589 10.23 -31.28 -15.73
N HIS A 590 10.76 -31.77 -14.60
CA HIS A 590 10.47 -33.12 -14.14
C HIS A 590 9.40 -33.17 -13.05
N ILE A 591 9.26 -32.13 -12.23
CA ILE A 591 8.38 -32.14 -11.05
C ILE A 591 7.17 -31.24 -11.25
N ILE A 592 7.33 -30.06 -11.83
CA ILE A 592 6.21 -29.12 -12.00
C ILE A 592 5.22 -29.67 -13.04
N PRO A 593 3.92 -29.73 -12.73
CA PRO A 593 2.93 -30.31 -13.66
C PRO A 593 2.81 -29.53 -14.97
N GLN A 594 2.61 -30.24 -16.08
CA GLN A 594 2.52 -29.63 -17.41
C GLN A 594 1.37 -28.62 -17.57
N PHE A 595 0.28 -28.76 -16.80
CA PHE A 595 -0.83 -27.80 -16.82
C PHE A 595 -0.47 -26.45 -16.16
N ARG A 596 0.61 -26.40 -15.37
CA ARG A 596 1.15 -25.15 -14.82
C ARG A 596 2.19 -24.53 -15.74
N MET A 597 3.01 -25.37 -16.36
CA MET A 597 4.11 -24.93 -17.22
C MET A 597 4.41 -25.99 -18.25
N SER A 598 4.34 -25.62 -19.52
CA SER A 598 4.60 -26.54 -20.62
C SER A 598 6.08 -26.91 -20.72
N SER A 599 6.33 -28.11 -21.24
CA SER A 599 7.69 -28.57 -21.58
C SER A 599 8.40 -27.63 -22.57
N ASP A 600 7.64 -26.97 -23.44
CA ASP A 600 8.15 -26.01 -24.41
C ASP A 600 8.63 -24.72 -23.78
N ALA A 601 7.95 -24.24 -22.72
CA ALA A 601 8.39 -23.07 -21.97
C ALA A 601 9.78 -23.27 -21.35
N VAL A 602 10.04 -24.45 -20.79
CA VAL A 602 11.37 -24.83 -20.27
C VAL A 602 12.38 -24.97 -21.40
N ALA A 603 12.02 -25.64 -22.49
CA ALA A 603 12.90 -25.86 -23.62
C ALA A 603 13.31 -24.54 -24.30
N SER A 604 12.47 -23.50 -24.27
CA SER A 604 12.79 -22.18 -24.81
C SER A 604 14.01 -21.53 -24.13
N ASP A 605 14.08 -21.60 -22.80
CA ASP A 605 15.23 -21.08 -22.04
C ASP A 605 16.47 -21.95 -22.27
N VAL A 606 16.33 -23.28 -22.26
CA VAL A 606 17.45 -24.22 -22.49
C VAL A 606 18.08 -24.02 -23.87
N ARG A 607 17.27 -23.95 -24.94
CA ARG A 607 17.76 -23.71 -26.30
C ARG A 607 18.50 -22.40 -26.42
N PHE A 608 18.03 -21.35 -25.75
CA PHE A 608 18.72 -20.05 -25.77
C PHE A 608 20.09 -20.13 -25.08
N ILE A 609 20.23 -20.96 -24.05
CA ILE A 609 21.52 -21.22 -23.39
C ILE A 609 22.44 -22.07 -24.29
N GLU A 610 21.91 -23.05 -25.01
CA GLU A 610 22.65 -23.79 -26.04
C GLU A 610 23.14 -22.86 -27.15
N ASP A 611 22.31 -21.94 -27.61
CA ASP A 611 22.67 -20.91 -28.60
C ASP A 611 23.83 -20.02 -28.12
N HIS A 612 24.07 -19.92 -26.79
CA HIS A 612 25.23 -19.23 -26.19
C HIS A 612 26.52 -20.06 -26.23
N GLY A 613 26.50 -21.24 -26.85
CA GLY A 613 27.67 -22.13 -26.97
C GLY A 613 27.88 -23.04 -25.76
N VAL A 614 26.91 -23.15 -24.85
CA VAL A 614 26.97 -24.08 -23.73
C VAL A 614 26.81 -25.51 -24.22
N ARG A 615 27.71 -26.40 -23.83
CA ARG A 615 27.63 -27.83 -24.15
C ARG A 615 26.92 -28.60 -23.04
N PHE A 616 25.98 -29.47 -23.40
CA PHE A 616 25.32 -30.38 -22.46
C PHE A 616 25.84 -31.82 -22.61
N VAL A 617 26.04 -32.49 -21.48
CA VAL A 617 26.36 -33.91 -21.36
C VAL A 617 25.29 -34.54 -20.47
N PHE A 618 24.25 -35.08 -21.11
CA PHE A 618 23.15 -35.79 -20.46
C PHE A 618 23.52 -37.23 -20.13
N ASN A 619 22.78 -37.85 -19.21
CA ASN A 619 23.04 -39.21 -18.71
C ASN A 619 24.50 -39.38 -18.23
N CYS A 620 25.07 -38.34 -17.61
CA CYS A 620 26.44 -38.40 -17.13
C CYS A 620 26.57 -39.39 -15.97
N ASP A 621 27.78 -39.94 -15.77
CA ASP A 621 28.06 -40.87 -14.68
C ASP A 621 27.69 -40.23 -13.31
N PRO A 622 26.78 -40.82 -12.52
CA PRO A 622 26.48 -40.34 -11.17
C PRO A 622 27.69 -40.35 -10.22
N ALA A 623 28.75 -41.09 -10.56
CA ALA A 623 30.01 -41.15 -9.82
C ALA A 623 31.05 -40.09 -10.24
N LEU A 624 30.73 -39.21 -11.21
CA LEU A 624 31.60 -38.11 -11.63
C LEU A 624 32.01 -37.23 -10.43
N THR A 625 33.32 -37.05 -10.23
CA THR A 625 33.87 -36.27 -9.11
C THR A 625 34.49 -34.95 -9.55
N ILE A 626 34.61 -34.02 -8.60
CA ILE A 626 35.32 -32.74 -8.81
C ILE A 626 36.77 -32.98 -9.22
N ASP A 627 37.45 -33.97 -8.63
CA ASP A 627 38.85 -34.29 -8.94
C ASP A 627 39.02 -34.70 -10.41
N GLN A 628 38.08 -35.50 -10.93
CA GLN A 628 38.08 -35.91 -12.34
C GLN A 628 37.88 -34.71 -13.26
N LEU A 629 36.92 -33.82 -12.95
CA LEU A 629 36.70 -32.60 -13.73
C LEU A 629 37.93 -31.67 -13.71
N GLN A 630 38.61 -31.53 -12.58
CA GLN A 630 39.84 -30.75 -12.51
C GLN A 630 40.95 -31.40 -13.35
N ALA A 631 41.08 -32.73 -13.33
CA ALA A 631 42.01 -33.47 -14.18
C ALA A 631 41.72 -33.31 -15.68
N ASP A 632 40.44 -33.17 -16.06
CA ASP A 632 39.99 -32.89 -17.43
C ASP A 632 40.20 -31.42 -17.87
N GLY A 633 40.76 -30.59 -16.98
CA GLY A 633 41.17 -29.22 -17.25
C GLY A 633 40.08 -28.17 -17.00
N TYR A 634 39.01 -28.50 -16.29
CA TYR A 634 38.02 -27.52 -15.83
C TYR A 634 38.59 -26.74 -14.62
N GLN A 635 38.75 -25.42 -14.79
CA GLN A 635 39.32 -24.55 -13.75
C GLN A 635 38.28 -24.15 -12.71
N TYR A 636 37.04 -23.98 -13.15
CA TYR A 636 35.91 -23.60 -12.31
C TYR A 636 34.80 -24.65 -12.39
N ILE A 637 34.30 -25.09 -11.24
CA ILE A 637 33.27 -26.13 -11.14
C ILE A 637 32.12 -25.60 -10.28
N ILE A 638 30.92 -25.58 -10.85
CA ILE A 638 29.69 -25.18 -10.14
C ILE A 638 28.86 -26.42 -9.86
N VAL A 639 28.46 -26.59 -8.60
CA VAL A 639 27.64 -27.70 -8.13
C VAL A 639 26.21 -27.19 -7.90
N ALA A 640 25.30 -27.60 -8.79
CA ALA A 640 23.91 -27.16 -8.88
C ALA A 640 22.93 -28.36 -8.92
N ILE A 641 23.20 -29.38 -8.11
CA ILE A 641 22.49 -30.68 -8.13
C ILE A 641 21.14 -30.70 -7.39
N GLY A 642 20.71 -29.56 -6.82
CA GLY A 642 19.45 -29.43 -6.09
C GLY A 642 19.45 -30.04 -4.68
N ALA A 643 18.27 -30.04 -4.04
CA ALA A 643 18.01 -30.68 -2.75
C ALA A 643 16.96 -31.78 -2.93
N GLY A 644 17.38 -33.01 -3.20
CA GLY A 644 16.47 -34.12 -3.48
C GLY A 644 16.38 -35.17 -2.37
N ALA A 645 16.92 -34.92 -1.17
CA ALA A 645 16.84 -35.90 -0.09
C ALA A 645 15.46 -35.84 0.56
N GLU A 646 14.66 -36.89 0.38
CA GLU A 646 13.31 -36.95 0.93
C GLU A 646 13.33 -37.16 2.45
N LYS A 647 12.36 -36.54 3.14
CA LYS A 647 12.17 -36.75 4.57
C LYS A 647 11.41 -38.05 4.81
N PRO A 648 11.90 -38.96 5.65
CA PRO A 648 11.16 -40.16 5.97
C PRO A 648 9.86 -39.78 6.70
N PHE A 649 8.72 -40.27 6.20
CA PHE A 649 7.43 -40.16 6.84
C PHE A 649 6.85 -41.56 7.09
N PRO A 650 7.25 -42.22 8.19
CA PRO A 650 6.72 -43.55 8.48
C PRO A 650 5.23 -43.44 8.83
N LEU A 651 4.39 -44.11 8.05
CA LEU A 651 2.95 -44.23 8.32
C LEU A 651 2.61 -45.71 8.50
N PRO A 652 2.52 -46.20 9.76
CA PRO A 652 2.21 -47.60 10.05
C PRO A 652 0.86 -48.03 9.49
N SER A 653 0.73 -49.31 9.11
CA SER A 653 -0.54 -49.92 8.71
C SER A 653 -0.82 -51.16 9.57
N GLN A 654 -2.06 -51.27 10.06
CA GLN A 654 -2.54 -52.43 10.82
C GLN A 654 -3.12 -53.56 9.92
N GLY A 655 -3.20 -53.33 8.60
CA GLY A 655 -3.76 -54.28 7.62
C GLY A 655 -2.95 -54.31 6.31
N ASP A 656 -3.62 -54.56 5.18
CA ASP A 656 -2.98 -54.58 3.87
C ASP A 656 -2.19 -53.29 3.59
N TYR A 657 -1.07 -53.43 2.87
CA TYR A 657 -0.24 -52.30 2.50
C TYR A 657 -1.04 -51.29 1.66
N ARG A 658 -0.96 -50.01 2.05
CA ARG A 658 -1.48 -48.89 1.29
C ARG A 658 -0.30 -48.09 0.74
N PRO A 659 -0.31 -47.67 -0.54
CA PRO A 659 0.79 -46.90 -1.11
C PRO A 659 1.00 -45.58 -0.36
N VAL A 660 2.23 -45.36 0.07
CA VAL A 660 2.71 -44.07 0.58
C VAL A 660 3.79 -43.59 -0.36
N LEU A 661 3.45 -42.61 -1.19
CA LEU A 661 4.35 -42.04 -2.19
C LEU A 661 4.91 -40.72 -1.67
N SER A 662 6.12 -40.35 -2.07
CA SER A 662 6.57 -38.97 -1.94
C SER A 662 5.93 -38.11 -3.02
N ALA A 663 5.79 -36.81 -2.76
CA ALA A 663 5.26 -35.89 -3.76
C ALA A 663 6.17 -35.78 -4.99
N LEU A 664 7.49 -35.86 -4.83
CA LEU A 664 8.42 -35.81 -5.95
C LEU A 664 8.32 -37.06 -6.84
N GLU A 665 8.28 -38.26 -6.25
CA GLU A 665 8.10 -39.51 -6.99
C GLU A 665 6.78 -39.49 -7.76
N PHE A 666 5.70 -39.08 -7.07
CA PHE A 666 4.38 -38.99 -7.68
C PHE A 666 4.35 -38.02 -8.85
N LEU A 667 4.86 -36.80 -8.68
CA LEU A 667 4.82 -35.76 -9.70
C LEU A 667 5.72 -36.09 -10.90
N ASP A 668 6.89 -36.70 -10.66
CA ASP A 668 7.77 -37.19 -11.73
C ASP A 668 7.05 -38.26 -12.58
N ARG A 669 6.44 -39.27 -11.93
CA ARG A 669 5.64 -40.29 -12.61
C ARG A 669 4.42 -39.71 -13.30
N PHE A 670 3.77 -38.70 -12.73
CA PHE A 670 2.63 -38.02 -13.35
C PHE A 670 3.03 -37.32 -14.65
N ASN A 671 4.21 -36.71 -14.68
CA ASN A 671 4.70 -36.00 -15.87
C ASN A 671 5.20 -36.93 -16.98
N HIS A 672 5.86 -38.05 -16.63
CA HIS A 672 6.52 -38.92 -17.63
C HIS A 672 5.78 -40.22 -17.91
N GLN A 673 5.07 -40.76 -16.92
CA GLN A 673 4.46 -42.09 -16.97
C GLN A 673 3.06 -42.13 -16.33
N PRO A 674 2.14 -41.21 -16.67
CA PRO A 674 0.85 -41.06 -15.98
C PRO A 674 0.00 -42.34 -16.02
N ALA A 675 0.12 -43.14 -17.09
CA ALA A 675 -0.57 -44.42 -17.24
C ALA A 675 -0.18 -45.48 -16.20
N THR A 676 0.94 -45.30 -15.49
CA THR A 676 1.42 -46.22 -14.45
C THR A 676 0.85 -45.92 -13.06
N LEU A 677 0.13 -44.80 -12.91
CA LEU A 677 -0.39 -44.35 -11.62
C LEU A 677 -1.74 -45.02 -11.33
N GLN A 678 -1.80 -45.77 -10.23
CA GLN A 678 -3.02 -46.38 -9.70
C GLN A 678 -3.21 -45.89 -8.26
N LEU A 679 -3.92 -44.78 -8.09
CA LEU A 679 -4.05 -44.12 -6.78
C LEU A 679 -5.29 -44.54 -5.98
N GLY A 680 -6.24 -45.26 -6.61
CA GLY A 680 -7.55 -45.53 -6.03
C GLY A 680 -8.50 -44.33 -6.14
N LYS A 681 -9.59 -44.32 -5.36
CA LYS A 681 -10.65 -43.31 -5.41
C LYS A 681 -10.38 -42.12 -4.51
N HIS A 682 -9.79 -42.37 -3.34
CA HIS A 682 -9.57 -41.37 -2.30
C HIS A 682 -8.09 -41.14 -2.05
N VAL A 683 -7.58 -39.95 -2.39
CA VAL A 683 -6.17 -39.60 -2.19
C VAL A 683 -6.03 -38.60 -1.05
N ALA A 684 -5.07 -38.84 -0.16
CA ALA A 684 -4.70 -37.91 0.91
C ALA A 684 -3.30 -37.33 0.65
N VAL A 685 -3.18 -36.01 0.60
CA VAL A 685 -1.90 -35.30 0.46
C VAL A 685 -1.52 -34.69 1.81
N ILE A 686 -0.35 -35.04 2.33
CA ILE A 686 0.12 -34.58 3.65
C ILE A 686 1.08 -33.41 3.48
N GLY A 687 0.72 -32.25 4.02
CA GLY A 687 1.47 -31.00 3.85
C GLY A 687 0.63 -29.92 3.19
N ALA A 688 1.15 -28.69 3.15
CA ALA A 688 0.41 -27.56 2.60
C ALA A 688 1.32 -26.50 1.93
N GLY A 689 2.46 -26.95 1.39
CA GLY A 689 3.32 -26.12 0.53
C GLY A 689 2.88 -26.17 -0.93
N ASN A 690 3.56 -25.44 -1.81
CA ASN A 690 3.23 -25.43 -3.25
C ASN A 690 3.29 -26.84 -3.86
N THR A 691 4.29 -27.65 -3.49
CA THR A 691 4.37 -29.07 -3.92
C THR A 691 3.14 -29.88 -3.51
N ALA A 692 2.54 -29.58 -2.34
CA ALA A 692 1.31 -30.24 -1.91
C ALA A 692 0.11 -29.82 -2.77
N MET A 693 0.03 -28.54 -3.15
CA MET A 693 -1.02 -28.05 -4.07
C MET A 693 -0.88 -28.70 -5.45
N ASP A 694 0.34 -28.75 -5.98
CA ASP A 694 0.64 -29.41 -7.27
C ASP A 694 0.29 -30.89 -7.24
N ALA A 695 0.69 -31.60 -6.17
CA ALA A 695 0.37 -33.01 -6.00
C ALA A 695 -1.15 -33.24 -5.90
N ALA A 696 -1.87 -32.43 -5.13
CA ALA A 696 -3.30 -32.58 -4.96
C ALA A 696 -4.08 -32.35 -6.27
N ARG A 697 -3.72 -31.29 -7.00
CA ARG A 697 -4.31 -30.95 -8.29
C ARG A 697 -3.98 -31.99 -9.37
N SER A 698 -2.76 -32.54 -9.34
CA SER A 698 -2.35 -33.60 -10.27
C SER A 698 -3.04 -34.92 -9.95
N ALA A 699 -3.21 -35.26 -8.67
CA ALA A 699 -3.91 -36.48 -8.25
C ALA A 699 -5.35 -36.53 -8.77
N LEU A 700 -6.09 -35.41 -8.73
CA LEU A 700 -7.45 -35.31 -9.29
C LEU A 700 -7.51 -35.51 -10.81
N ARG A 701 -6.38 -35.39 -11.52
CA ARG A 701 -6.28 -35.61 -12.96
C ARG A 701 -5.91 -37.06 -13.31
N VAL A 702 -5.58 -37.90 -12.32
CA VAL A 702 -5.31 -39.32 -12.53
C VAL A 702 -6.63 -40.09 -12.66
N PRO A 703 -6.80 -40.92 -13.72
CA PRO A 703 -8.02 -41.71 -13.90
C PRO A 703 -8.33 -42.58 -12.67
N GLY A 704 -9.60 -42.54 -12.24
CA GLY A 704 -10.11 -43.34 -11.11
C GLY A 704 -10.13 -42.59 -9.76
N VAL A 705 -9.46 -41.45 -9.63
CA VAL A 705 -9.53 -40.61 -8.44
C VAL A 705 -10.85 -39.83 -8.42
N GLU A 706 -11.62 -39.97 -7.35
CA GLU A 706 -12.88 -39.25 -7.13
C GLU A 706 -12.70 -38.05 -6.19
N THR A 707 -11.80 -38.16 -5.21
CA THR A 707 -11.53 -37.09 -4.25
C THR A 707 -10.06 -37.02 -3.88
N CYS A 708 -9.53 -35.80 -3.78
CA CYS A 708 -8.23 -35.53 -3.18
C CYS A 708 -8.39 -34.58 -1.99
N THR A 709 -7.79 -34.93 -0.86
CA THR A 709 -7.86 -34.14 0.37
C THR A 709 -6.46 -33.78 0.84
N VAL A 710 -6.20 -32.48 0.99
CA VAL A 710 -5.00 -31.95 1.65
C VAL A 710 -5.21 -31.97 3.17
N ILE A 711 -4.31 -32.65 3.88
CA ILE A 711 -4.30 -32.75 5.34
C ILE A 711 -3.14 -31.91 5.87
N TYR A 712 -3.48 -30.94 6.72
CA TYR A 712 -2.50 -30.03 7.30
C TYR A 712 -2.69 -29.91 8.81
N ARG A 713 -1.58 -30.03 9.55
CA ARG A 713 -1.57 -30.00 11.02
C ARG A 713 -1.79 -28.63 11.64
N ARG A 714 -1.88 -27.55 10.85
CA ARG A 714 -2.20 -26.18 11.31
C ARG A 714 -3.42 -25.64 10.57
N THR A 715 -3.76 -24.37 10.79
CA THR A 715 -4.87 -23.72 10.07
C THR A 715 -4.42 -23.22 8.70
N GLN A 716 -5.39 -22.76 7.89
CA GLN A 716 -5.13 -22.13 6.60
C GLN A 716 -4.15 -20.95 6.71
N LYS A 717 -4.19 -20.20 7.82
CA LYS A 717 -3.37 -19.00 8.04
C LYS A 717 -1.87 -19.32 8.12
N GLU A 718 -1.51 -20.51 8.60
CA GLU A 718 -0.10 -20.96 8.67
C GLU A 718 0.32 -21.78 7.45
N MET A 719 -0.49 -21.83 6.38
CA MET A 719 -0.17 -22.56 5.15
C MET A 719 1.06 -21.97 4.45
N PRO A 720 2.09 -22.78 4.11
CA PRO A 720 3.25 -22.27 3.36
C PRO A 720 2.99 -22.00 1.87
N ALA A 721 1.98 -22.63 1.26
CA ALA A 721 1.65 -22.42 -0.13
C ALA A 721 1.27 -20.95 -0.41
N TYR A 722 1.55 -20.48 -1.61
CA TYR A 722 1.06 -19.18 -2.05
C TYR A 722 -0.47 -19.21 -2.13
N HIS A 723 -1.10 -18.08 -1.79
CA HIS A 723 -2.55 -18.00 -1.76
C HIS A 723 -3.18 -18.32 -3.12
N GLU A 724 -2.56 -17.85 -4.21
CA GLU A 724 -2.95 -18.19 -5.58
C GLU A 724 -2.99 -19.72 -5.81
N GLU A 725 -2.01 -20.47 -5.30
CA GLU A 725 -1.99 -21.93 -5.46
C GLU A 725 -3.10 -22.61 -4.65
N TYR A 726 -3.43 -22.06 -3.47
CA TYR A 726 -4.55 -22.52 -2.67
C TYR A 726 -5.90 -22.26 -3.36
N GLU A 727 -6.11 -21.07 -3.92
CA GLU A 727 -7.32 -20.73 -4.66
C GLU A 727 -7.48 -21.61 -5.91
N LEU A 728 -6.41 -21.86 -6.66
CA LEU A 728 -6.42 -22.77 -7.79
C LEU A 728 -6.72 -24.21 -7.38
N ALA A 729 -6.21 -24.66 -6.23
CA ALA A 729 -6.54 -25.97 -5.69
C ALA A 729 -8.02 -26.08 -5.28
N LEU A 730 -8.58 -25.05 -4.65
CA LEU A 730 -10.02 -24.99 -4.36
C LEU A 730 -10.88 -25.00 -5.64
N ALA A 731 -10.47 -24.26 -6.67
CA ALA A 731 -11.15 -24.24 -7.97
C ALA A 731 -11.13 -25.62 -8.66
N ASP A 732 -10.03 -26.35 -8.52
CA ASP A 732 -9.90 -27.76 -8.94
C ASP A 732 -10.66 -28.74 -8.02
N GLN A 733 -11.41 -28.25 -7.02
CA GLN A 733 -12.20 -29.03 -6.05
C GLN A 733 -11.37 -29.89 -5.07
N VAL A 734 -10.13 -29.48 -4.79
CA VAL A 734 -9.33 -30.07 -3.70
C VAL A 734 -9.98 -29.76 -2.35
N LYS A 735 -10.15 -30.79 -1.52
CA LYS A 735 -10.68 -30.64 -0.15
C LYS A 735 -9.54 -30.35 0.82
N PHE A 736 -9.82 -29.59 1.87
CA PHE A 736 -8.84 -29.28 2.92
C PHE A 736 -9.34 -29.74 4.29
N HIS A 737 -8.47 -30.44 5.02
CA HIS A 737 -8.63 -30.70 6.44
C HIS A 737 -7.47 -30.10 7.20
N PHE A 738 -7.76 -28.96 7.85
CA PHE A 738 -6.86 -28.29 8.77
C PHE A 738 -6.89 -28.94 10.14
N LEU A 739 -5.86 -28.67 10.94
CA LEU A 739 -5.71 -29.16 12.30
C LEU A 739 -5.80 -30.69 12.40
N LEU A 740 -5.24 -31.41 11.41
CA LEU A 740 -5.14 -32.87 11.43
C LEU A 740 -3.71 -33.34 11.14
N ASN A 741 -3.25 -34.34 11.87
CA ASN A 741 -1.96 -34.98 11.67
C ASN A 741 -2.14 -36.51 11.49
N PRO A 742 -1.74 -37.11 10.35
CA PRO A 742 -1.86 -38.56 10.15
C PRO A 742 -1.01 -39.36 11.13
N GLU A 743 -1.57 -40.45 11.68
CA GLU A 743 -0.86 -41.35 12.60
C GLU A 743 -0.64 -42.74 12.01
N GLN A 744 -1.67 -43.37 11.43
CA GLN A 744 -1.61 -44.75 10.94
C GLN A 744 -2.82 -45.11 10.04
N PHE A 745 -2.74 -46.25 9.36
CA PHE A 745 -3.87 -46.92 8.73
C PHE A 745 -4.49 -47.98 9.63
N THR A 746 -5.82 -48.04 9.68
CA THR A 746 -6.59 -49.11 10.33
C THR A 746 -6.59 -50.39 9.49
N ALA A 747 -6.99 -51.52 10.11
CA ALA A 747 -7.12 -52.80 9.42
C ALA A 747 -8.16 -52.77 8.27
N ASP A 748 -9.20 -51.94 8.37
CA ASP A 748 -10.19 -51.70 7.30
C ASP A 748 -9.72 -50.66 6.26
N GLY A 749 -8.47 -50.18 6.35
CA GLY A 749 -7.84 -49.33 5.35
C GLY A 749 -8.21 -47.85 5.42
N LYS A 750 -8.68 -47.35 6.57
CA LYS A 750 -8.95 -45.92 6.80
C LYS A 750 -7.73 -45.23 7.41
N LEU A 751 -7.52 -43.97 7.04
CA LEU A 751 -6.45 -43.14 7.59
C LEU A 751 -6.90 -42.54 8.93
N VAL A 752 -6.21 -42.87 10.01
CA VAL A 752 -6.40 -42.26 11.33
C VAL A 752 -5.56 -40.99 11.40
N CYS A 753 -6.20 -39.88 11.75
CA CYS A 753 -5.56 -38.61 12.00
C CYS A 753 -5.85 -38.15 13.42
N GLN A 754 -4.80 -37.69 14.11
CA GLN A 754 -4.94 -36.97 15.36
C GLN A 754 -5.41 -35.55 15.08
N VAL A 755 -6.40 -35.09 15.86
CA VAL A 755 -6.86 -33.70 15.82
C VAL A 755 -5.84 -32.84 16.56
N MET A 756 -5.49 -31.71 15.96
CA MET A 756 -4.52 -30.76 16.48
C MET A 756 -5.22 -29.49 16.98
N GLN A 757 -4.56 -28.77 17.87
CA GLN A 757 -4.90 -27.39 18.22
C GLN A 757 -3.67 -26.50 18.01
N LEU A 758 -3.86 -25.19 17.95
CA LEU A 758 -2.73 -24.25 17.86
C LEU A 758 -2.27 -23.84 19.27
N GLY A 759 -1.00 -24.07 19.58
CA GLY A 759 -0.31 -23.51 20.74
C GLY A 759 0.27 -22.12 20.45
N GLU A 760 1.30 -21.76 21.21
CA GLU A 760 2.04 -20.50 21.07
C GLU A 760 2.80 -20.41 19.73
N ALA A 761 3.07 -19.17 19.30
CA ALA A 761 3.90 -18.91 18.13
C ALA A 761 5.36 -19.34 18.35
N ASP A 762 5.99 -19.91 17.31
CA ASP A 762 7.43 -20.15 17.28
C ASP A 762 8.22 -18.88 16.91
N ALA A 763 9.56 -18.99 16.86
CA ALA A 763 10.44 -17.86 16.50
C ALA A 763 10.19 -17.31 15.08
N SER A 764 9.51 -18.07 14.21
CA SER A 764 9.07 -17.58 12.89
C SER A 764 7.71 -16.87 12.91
N GLY A 765 7.09 -16.76 14.09
CA GLY A 765 5.75 -16.22 14.28
C GLY A 765 4.62 -17.21 13.95
N ARG A 766 4.94 -18.46 13.58
CA ARG A 766 3.95 -19.48 13.23
C ARG A 766 3.53 -20.25 14.46
N ARG A 767 2.22 -20.39 14.68
CA ARG A 767 1.69 -21.17 15.81
C ARG A 767 2.07 -22.65 15.71
N LYS A 768 2.50 -23.23 16.83
CA LYS A 768 2.87 -24.64 16.89
C LYS A 768 1.61 -25.52 16.91
N PRO A 769 1.59 -26.63 16.17
CA PRO A 769 0.51 -27.59 16.26
C PRO A 769 0.73 -28.48 17.48
N GLU A 770 -0.27 -28.56 18.35
CA GLU A 770 -0.26 -29.39 19.56
C GLU A 770 -1.30 -30.50 19.43
N PRO A 771 -0.96 -31.75 19.76
CA PRO A 771 -1.89 -32.87 19.66
C PRO A 771 -3.02 -32.76 20.68
N THR A 772 -4.22 -33.15 20.29
CA THR A 772 -5.36 -33.40 21.20
C THR A 772 -5.58 -34.91 21.38
N ASP A 773 -6.44 -35.29 22.31
CA ASP A 773 -6.84 -36.69 22.52
C ASP A 773 -7.83 -37.20 21.45
N GLU A 774 -8.40 -36.29 20.65
CA GLU A 774 -9.38 -36.63 19.62
C GLU A 774 -8.71 -37.20 18.36
N ARG A 775 -9.33 -38.23 17.79
CA ARG A 775 -8.92 -38.85 16.52
C ARG A 775 -10.08 -38.85 15.54
N LYS A 776 -9.76 -38.60 14.27
CA LYS A 776 -10.69 -38.66 13.14
C LYS A 776 -10.22 -39.71 12.14
N THR A 777 -11.15 -40.40 11.51
CA THR A 777 -10.84 -41.35 10.42
C THR A 777 -11.30 -40.78 9.09
N LEU A 778 -10.48 -40.96 8.05
CA LEU A 778 -10.73 -40.50 6.69
C LEU A 778 -10.54 -41.65 5.70
N PRO A 779 -11.34 -41.74 4.62
CA PRO A 779 -11.04 -42.66 3.53
C PRO A 779 -9.79 -42.21 2.79
N ALA A 780 -8.83 -43.11 2.59
CA ALA A 780 -7.65 -42.87 1.77
C ALA A 780 -7.12 -44.20 1.21
N ASP A 781 -7.10 -44.33 -0.11
CA ASP A 781 -6.51 -45.46 -0.82
C ASP A 781 -5.01 -45.25 -1.02
N THR A 782 -4.58 -44.00 -1.21
CA THR A 782 -3.17 -43.61 -1.36
C THR A 782 -2.85 -42.37 -0.53
N VAL A 783 -1.66 -42.34 0.08
CA VAL A 783 -1.09 -41.15 0.72
C VAL A 783 0.07 -40.61 -0.11
N ILE A 784 0.08 -39.30 -0.36
CA ILE A 784 1.19 -38.59 -0.97
C ILE A 784 1.78 -37.64 0.08
N THR A 785 3.08 -37.77 0.36
CA THR A 785 3.76 -36.98 1.39
C THR A 785 4.49 -35.79 0.77
N ALA A 786 4.12 -34.57 1.17
CA ALA A 786 4.66 -33.30 0.70
C ALA A 786 5.21 -32.47 1.88
N ILE A 787 6.08 -33.08 2.68
CA ILE A 787 6.61 -32.53 3.94
C ILE A 787 7.98 -31.83 3.79
N GLY A 788 8.45 -31.66 2.55
CA GLY A 788 9.69 -30.97 2.19
C GLY A 788 10.90 -31.89 2.01
N GLU A 789 11.93 -31.35 1.37
CA GLU A 789 13.20 -32.02 1.06
C GLU A 789 14.35 -31.45 1.89
N ASP A 790 15.45 -32.20 1.97
CA ASP A 790 16.74 -31.79 2.55
C ASP A 790 17.88 -31.91 1.51
N ILE A 791 19.02 -31.32 1.83
CA ILE A 791 20.24 -31.41 1.02
C ILE A 791 20.80 -32.84 1.08
N ASN A 792 21.14 -33.41 -0.07
CA ASN A 792 21.79 -34.72 -0.14
C ASN A 792 23.29 -34.61 0.22
N THR A 793 23.58 -34.49 1.51
CA THR A 793 24.95 -34.35 2.04
C THR A 793 25.85 -35.55 1.71
N ALA A 794 25.29 -36.75 1.57
CA ALA A 794 26.03 -37.95 1.17
C ALA A 794 26.50 -37.84 -0.29
N GLN A 795 25.63 -37.37 -1.19
CA GLN A 795 25.99 -37.11 -2.58
C GLN A 795 27.05 -36.01 -2.71
N LEU A 796 26.90 -34.90 -1.97
CA LEU A 796 27.91 -33.83 -1.95
C LEU A 796 29.29 -34.35 -1.52
N LYS A 797 29.36 -35.15 -0.45
CA LYS A 797 30.61 -35.78 0.00
C LYS A 797 31.19 -36.71 -1.08
N ARG A 798 30.35 -37.50 -1.75
CA ARG A 798 30.79 -38.44 -2.81
C ARG A 798 31.43 -37.74 -4.00
N ILE A 799 30.91 -36.58 -4.41
CA ILE A 799 31.47 -35.83 -5.54
C ILE A 799 32.68 -34.97 -5.15
N GLY A 800 33.06 -34.93 -3.87
CA GLY A 800 34.24 -34.21 -3.37
C GLY A 800 33.95 -32.83 -2.76
N VAL A 801 32.70 -32.57 -2.34
CA VAL A 801 32.29 -31.37 -1.59
C VAL A 801 32.06 -31.75 -0.12
N SER A 802 32.98 -31.37 0.76
CA SER A 802 32.89 -31.68 2.20
C SER A 802 33.20 -30.46 3.06
N GLY A 803 32.22 -29.60 3.33
CA GLY A 803 32.21 -28.58 4.40
C GLY A 803 33.27 -27.45 4.36
N ALA A 804 34.44 -27.66 3.78
CA ALA A 804 35.48 -26.67 3.56
C ALA A 804 35.34 -26.05 2.16
N GLU A 805 35.55 -24.74 2.06
CA GLU A 805 35.62 -24.04 0.78
C GLU A 805 36.78 -24.59 -0.05
N ARG A 806 36.47 -25.09 -1.25
CA ARG A 806 37.45 -25.65 -2.19
C ARG A 806 37.69 -24.66 -3.31
N ALA A 807 38.95 -24.31 -3.55
CA ALA A 807 39.32 -23.35 -4.59
C ALA A 807 38.79 -23.78 -5.97
N GLY A 808 38.18 -22.83 -6.69
CA GLY A 808 37.57 -23.06 -8.00
C GLY A 808 36.24 -23.82 -7.96
N VAL A 809 35.68 -24.13 -6.78
CA VAL A 809 34.41 -24.87 -6.64
C VAL A 809 33.36 -24.01 -5.96
N PHE A 810 32.16 -23.93 -6.55
CA PHE A 810 31.05 -23.13 -6.06
C PHE A 810 29.79 -23.98 -5.90
N LEU A 811 29.03 -23.77 -4.82
CA LEU A 811 27.72 -24.39 -4.60
C LEU A 811 26.64 -23.35 -4.87
N VAL A 812 25.61 -23.71 -5.64
CA VAL A 812 24.53 -22.79 -6.01
C VAL A 812 23.14 -23.44 -5.90
N GLY A 813 22.12 -22.61 -5.69
CA GLY A 813 20.72 -23.05 -5.63
C GLY A 813 20.42 -23.95 -4.44
N ASP A 814 19.49 -24.88 -4.61
CA ASP A 814 18.99 -25.67 -3.48
C ASP A 814 20.06 -26.58 -2.84
N ALA A 815 21.12 -26.92 -3.58
CA ALA A 815 22.26 -27.66 -3.03
C ALA A 815 23.05 -26.86 -1.96
N LEU A 816 22.94 -25.53 -1.98
CA LEU A 816 23.56 -24.63 -1.01
C LEU A 816 22.64 -24.34 0.18
N THR A 817 21.38 -23.99 -0.09
CA THR A 817 20.47 -23.40 0.92
C THR A 817 19.34 -24.34 1.37
N GLY A 818 19.20 -25.51 0.73
CA GLY A 818 17.98 -26.31 0.78
C GLY A 818 16.91 -25.77 -0.17
N PRO A 819 15.72 -26.40 -0.23
CA PRO A 819 14.67 -26.02 -1.17
C PRO A 819 14.30 -24.54 -1.05
N ALA A 820 14.50 -23.78 -2.13
CA ALA A 820 14.20 -22.37 -2.23
C ALA A 820 13.36 -22.06 -3.48
N SER A 821 13.24 -20.78 -3.85
CA SER A 821 12.56 -20.34 -5.08
C SER A 821 13.53 -20.36 -6.27
N ILE A 822 13.02 -20.63 -7.47
CA ILE A 822 13.79 -20.62 -8.73
C ILE A 822 14.62 -19.34 -8.90
N VAL A 823 14.05 -18.17 -8.62
CA VAL A 823 14.75 -16.89 -8.79
C VAL A 823 15.91 -16.71 -7.79
N LYS A 824 15.86 -17.34 -6.61
CA LYS A 824 17.00 -17.37 -5.67
C LYS A 824 18.13 -18.24 -6.19
N ALA A 825 17.82 -19.38 -6.81
CA ALA A 825 18.83 -20.21 -7.46
C ALA A 825 19.54 -19.45 -8.60
N ILE A 826 18.80 -18.64 -9.37
CA ILE A 826 19.39 -17.74 -10.39
C ILE A 826 20.28 -16.66 -9.73
N ALA A 827 19.85 -16.11 -8.58
CA ALA A 827 20.66 -15.12 -7.85
C ALA A 827 21.98 -15.71 -7.32
N ASP A 828 21.95 -16.92 -6.77
CA ASP A 828 23.16 -17.61 -6.32
C ASP A 828 24.09 -17.93 -7.49
N ALA A 829 23.51 -18.39 -8.61
CA ALA A 829 24.22 -18.63 -9.86
C ALA A 829 24.91 -17.36 -10.39
N ARG A 830 24.23 -16.21 -10.31
CA ARG A 830 24.79 -14.91 -10.69
C ARG A 830 25.95 -14.51 -9.78
N LYS A 831 25.81 -14.63 -8.47
CA LYS A 831 26.90 -14.34 -7.51
C LYS A 831 28.13 -15.21 -7.79
N ALA A 832 27.94 -16.49 -8.06
CA ALA A 832 29.03 -17.41 -8.40
C ALA A 832 29.71 -17.01 -9.72
N ALA A 833 28.94 -16.71 -10.77
CA ALA A 833 29.49 -16.27 -12.06
C ALA A 833 30.27 -14.95 -11.93
N ASP A 834 29.72 -13.96 -11.21
CA ASP A 834 30.38 -12.67 -10.99
C ASP A 834 31.70 -12.85 -10.22
N ALA A 835 31.72 -13.70 -9.18
CA ALA A 835 32.93 -14.02 -8.43
C ALA A 835 34.00 -14.71 -9.30
N ILE A 836 33.59 -15.64 -10.17
CA ILE A 836 34.49 -16.29 -11.13
C ILE A 836 35.08 -15.25 -12.08
N CYS A 837 34.26 -14.37 -12.66
CA CYS A 837 34.72 -13.35 -13.60
C CYS A 837 35.72 -12.39 -12.96
N GLN A 838 35.44 -11.91 -11.75
CA GLN A 838 36.37 -11.06 -10.98
C GLN A 838 37.68 -11.77 -10.65
N SER A 839 37.65 -13.09 -10.41
CA SER A 839 38.87 -13.87 -10.13
C SER A 839 39.76 -14.04 -11.37
N VAL A 840 39.16 -14.04 -12.57
CA VAL A 840 39.87 -14.15 -13.85
C VAL A 840 40.40 -12.80 -14.32
N ASP A 841 39.57 -11.77 -14.20
CA ASP A 841 39.89 -10.39 -14.59
C ASP A 841 39.48 -9.44 -13.47
N ALA A 842 40.47 -8.94 -12.72
CA ALA A 842 40.24 -7.98 -11.64
C ALA A 842 39.65 -6.65 -12.13
N ALA A 843 39.76 -6.33 -13.43
CA ALA A 843 39.14 -5.16 -14.03
C ALA A 843 37.68 -5.43 -14.48
N TRP A 844 37.23 -6.68 -14.44
CA TRP A 844 35.85 -7.02 -14.74
C TRP A 844 34.91 -6.34 -13.75
N GLN A 845 33.83 -5.79 -14.29
CA GLN A 845 32.78 -5.15 -13.52
C GLN A 845 31.44 -5.70 -14.02
N PRO A 846 30.49 -5.98 -13.12
CA PRO A 846 29.15 -6.32 -13.54
C PRO A 846 28.55 -5.14 -14.32
N ALA A 847 27.62 -5.45 -15.23
CA ALA A 847 26.89 -4.42 -15.98
C ALA A 847 26.37 -3.33 -15.02
N ARG A 848 26.84 -2.09 -15.20
CA ARG A 848 26.49 -0.98 -14.31
C ARG A 848 25.06 -0.57 -14.56
N GLU A 849 24.34 -0.39 -13.46
CA GLU A 849 23.03 0.24 -13.47
C GLU A 849 23.16 1.71 -13.88
N GLN A 850 22.50 2.09 -14.99
CA GLN A 850 22.36 3.50 -15.35
C GLN A 850 21.16 4.07 -14.61
N CYS A 851 21.36 4.62 -13.41
CA CYS A 851 20.36 5.47 -12.79
C CYS A 851 20.18 6.73 -13.64
N ARG A 852 19.06 6.80 -14.37
CA ARG A 852 18.70 7.97 -15.18
C ARG A 852 17.75 8.86 -14.41
N LYS A 853 18.08 10.14 -14.33
CA LYS A 853 17.17 11.17 -13.82
C LYS A 853 15.92 11.22 -14.71
N ALA A 854 14.75 11.22 -14.09
CA ALA A 854 13.48 11.30 -14.81
C ALA A 854 13.35 12.61 -15.58
N ALA A 855 12.86 12.55 -16.82
CA ALA A 855 12.50 13.74 -17.57
C ALA A 855 11.22 14.36 -17.02
N ALA A 856 11.04 15.68 -17.12
CA ALA A 856 9.85 16.37 -16.59
C ALA A 856 8.51 15.77 -17.10
N ARG A 857 8.45 15.41 -18.39
CA ARG A 857 7.28 14.72 -18.98
C ARG A 857 6.97 13.38 -18.31
N GLN A 858 8.01 12.60 -17.97
CA GLN A 858 7.84 11.32 -17.29
C GLN A 858 7.33 11.54 -15.86
N VAL A 859 7.82 12.57 -15.16
CA VAL A 859 7.32 12.95 -13.82
C VAL A 859 5.83 13.30 -13.86
N GLU A 860 5.40 14.08 -14.87
CA GLU A 860 3.98 14.39 -15.08
C GLU A 860 3.14 13.14 -15.36
N GLU A 861 3.65 12.20 -16.16
CA GLU A 861 2.97 10.94 -16.44
C GLU A 861 2.81 10.11 -15.16
N ILE A 862 3.88 9.97 -14.38
CA ILE A 862 3.86 9.26 -13.10
C ILE A 862 2.88 9.91 -12.12
N ALA A 863 2.83 11.25 -12.08
CA ALA A 863 1.85 11.96 -11.24
C ALA A 863 0.41 11.64 -11.64
N ARG A 864 0.11 11.53 -12.95
CA ARG A 864 -1.24 11.14 -13.43
C ARG A 864 -1.61 9.72 -13.04
N LYS A 865 -0.66 8.78 -13.02
CA LYS A 865 -0.90 7.39 -12.57
C LYS A 865 -1.35 7.31 -11.11
N LYS A 866 -1.22 8.39 -10.33
CA LYS A 866 -1.63 8.49 -8.92
C LYS A 866 -2.98 9.16 -8.70
N LEU A 867 -3.66 9.59 -9.77
CA LEU A 867 -4.94 10.30 -9.73
C LEU A 867 -6.16 9.44 -9.36
N GLY A 868 -5.94 8.20 -8.90
CA GLY A 868 -7.00 7.28 -8.52
C GLY A 868 -6.69 5.85 -8.96
N LEU A 869 -7.74 5.03 -8.96
CA LEU A 869 -7.73 3.69 -9.50
C LEU A 869 -7.64 3.79 -11.02
N THR A 870 -6.77 2.99 -11.62
CA THR A 870 -6.69 2.85 -13.09
C THR A 870 -7.26 1.51 -13.55
N TRP A 871 -7.74 0.69 -12.61
CA TRP A 871 -8.39 -0.59 -12.87
C TRP A 871 -9.35 -0.99 -11.74
N GLN A 872 -10.46 -1.64 -12.11
CA GLN A 872 -11.38 -2.32 -11.20
C GLN A 872 -11.30 -3.82 -11.45
N SER A 873 -11.26 -4.62 -10.38
CA SER A 873 -10.54 -5.88 -10.34
C SER A 873 -11.15 -7.11 -11.02
N ASP A 874 -12.07 -6.92 -11.97
CA ASP A 874 -13.00 -7.98 -12.38
C ASP A 874 -12.41 -9.02 -13.36
N VAL A 875 -11.10 -8.98 -13.68
CA VAL A 875 -10.49 -9.92 -14.63
C VAL A 875 -9.61 -10.94 -13.91
N LYS A 876 -10.16 -12.15 -13.69
CA LYS A 876 -9.37 -13.34 -13.34
C LYS A 876 -8.61 -13.82 -14.57
N ILE A 877 -7.27 -13.82 -14.48
CA ILE A 877 -6.39 -14.31 -15.53
C ILE A 877 -6.02 -15.77 -15.23
N GLU A 878 -6.53 -16.72 -16.02
CA GLU A 878 -6.14 -18.13 -15.98
C GLU A 878 -5.49 -18.61 -17.29
N GLY A 879 -4.43 -19.42 -17.16
CA GLY A 879 -3.88 -20.26 -18.23
C GLY A 879 -2.94 -19.58 -19.24
N GLU A 880 -2.50 -20.37 -20.24
CA GLU A 880 -1.62 -19.90 -21.34
C GLU A 880 -2.25 -18.75 -22.15
N ARG A 881 -3.58 -18.60 -22.09
CA ARG A 881 -4.36 -17.53 -22.75
C ARG A 881 -4.55 -16.31 -21.85
N ALA A 882 -3.48 -15.56 -21.65
CA ALA A 882 -3.59 -14.21 -21.10
C ALA A 882 -2.53 -13.23 -21.62
N ALA A 883 -1.99 -13.50 -22.81
CA ALA A 883 -1.42 -12.44 -23.64
C ALA A 883 -2.57 -11.68 -24.33
N GLU A 884 -3.53 -11.14 -23.55
CA GLU A 884 -4.49 -10.20 -24.14
C GLU A 884 -3.71 -9.01 -24.70
N ALA A 885 -4.18 -8.44 -25.81
CA ALA A 885 -3.45 -7.40 -26.54
C ALA A 885 -3.05 -6.20 -25.65
N ASN A 886 -3.75 -5.95 -24.54
CA ASN A 886 -3.64 -4.71 -23.76
C ASN A 886 -3.09 -4.88 -22.34
N VAL A 887 -2.76 -6.09 -21.86
CA VAL A 887 -2.24 -6.27 -20.48
C VAL A 887 -0.98 -5.44 -20.25
N GLY A 888 -0.03 -5.46 -21.19
CA GLY A 888 1.21 -4.69 -21.08
C GLY A 888 0.98 -3.18 -20.91
N GLN A 889 0.15 -2.59 -21.77
CA GLN A 889 -0.22 -1.18 -21.71
C GLN A 889 -0.94 -0.83 -20.40
N ARG A 890 -1.89 -1.68 -19.97
CA ARG A 890 -2.64 -1.52 -18.71
C ARG A 890 -1.73 -1.57 -17.49
N GLU A 891 -0.86 -2.57 -17.40
CA GLU A 891 0.06 -2.69 -16.26
C GLU A 891 1.08 -1.54 -16.23
N PHE A 892 1.46 -1.01 -17.39
CA PHE A 892 2.27 0.21 -17.47
C PHE A 892 1.52 1.47 -17.00
N SER A 893 0.24 1.63 -17.32
CA SER A 893 -0.57 2.74 -16.80
C SER A 893 -0.84 2.65 -15.29
N ARG A 894 -0.66 1.47 -14.69
CA ARG A 894 -0.73 1.24 -13.24
C ARG A 894 0.61 1.45 -12.54
N CYS A 895 1.72 1.08 -13.19
CA CYS A 895 3.06 1.13 -12.62
C CYS A 895 3.46 2.56 -12.22
N LEU A 896 3.75 2.77 -10.93
CA LEU A 896 4.14 4.06 -10.38
C LEU A 896 5.61 4.45 -10.63
N GLU A 897 6.36 3.59 -11.34
CA GLU A 897 7.75 3.86 -11.74
C GLU A 897 8.63 4.36 -10.57
N CYS A 898 8.53 3.68 -9.42
CA CYS A 898 9.10 4.14 -8.15
C CYS A 898 10.64 4.34 -8.16
N SER A 899 11.36 3.79 -9.14
CA SER A 899 12.79 4.06 -9.37
C SER A 899 13.06 5.53 -9.72
N TYR A 900 12.08 6.21 -10.33
CA TYR A 900 12.25 7.55 -10.89
C TYR A 900 11.69 8.64 -9.98
N VAL A 901 10.54 8.39 -9.36
CA VAL A 901 9.81 9.37 -8.55
C VAL A 901 9.24 8.72 -7.30
N CYS A 902 9.65 9.22 -6.14
CA CYS A 902 9.04 8.92 -4.86
C CYS A 902 8.73 10.22 -4.10
N ASN A 903 7.47 10.38 -3.72
CA ASN A 903 6.95 11.48 -2.89
C ASN A 903 5.80 10.97 -2.01
N LYS A 904 5.82 9.67 -1.67
CA LYS A 904 4.78 9.00 -0.87
C LYS A 904 4.58 9.68 0.49
N CYS A 905 5.66 10.09 1.15
CA CYS A 905 5.62 10.83 2.42
C CYS A 905 4.93 12.20 2.32
N VAL A 906 4.95 12.83 1.14
CA VAL A 906 4.28 14.11 0.85
C VAL A 906 2.79 13.86 0.61
N GLU A 907 2.45 12.81 -0.14
CA GLU A 907 1.06 12.43 -0.43
C GLU A 907 0.29 12.07 0.84
N VAL A 908 0.89 11.24 1.71
CA VAL A 908 0.23 10.71 2.91
C VAL A 908 0.31 11.64 4.12
N CYS A 909 1.07 12.74 4.06
CA CYS A 909 1.17 13.65 5.18
C CYS A 909 -0.11 14.49 5.31
N PRO A 910 -0.91 14.31 6.38
CA PRO A 910 -2.14 15.08 6.53
C PRO A 910 -1.84 16.58 6.67
N ASN A 911 -0.77 16.94 7.40
CA ASN A 911 -0.43 18.32 7.77
C ASN A 911 0.38 19.08 6.72
N ARG A 912 0.72 18.43 5.60
CA ARG A 912 1.60 18.98 4.55
C ARG A 912 2.98 19.41 5.10
N ALA A 913 3.50 18.65 6.05
CA ALA A 913 4.80 18.82 6.71
C ALA A 913 5.97 18.18 5.94
N ASN A 914 5.70 17.40 4.89
CA ASN A 914 6.74 16.96 3.95
C ASN A 914 6.49 17.65 2.60
N LEU A 915 7.54 18.22 2.03
CA LEU A 915 7.55 18.94 0.76
C LEU A 915 8.46 18.23 -0.24
N ALA A 916 8.01 18.05 -1.48
CA ALA A 916 8.86 17.61 -2.59
C ALA A 916 9.34 18.82 -3.37
N ILE A 917 10.66 19.01 -3.48
CA ILE A 917 11.27 20.11 -4.25
C ILE A 917 11.98 19.57 -5.48
N SER A 918 11.73 20.18 -6.64
CA SER A 918 12.39 19.79 -7.88
C SER A 918 13.81 20.35 -7.93
N MET A 919 14.82 19.49 -8.00
CA MET A 919 16.22 19.93 -8.07
C MET A 919 16.73 19.86 -9.51
N LYS A 920 17.00 21.02 -10.11
CA LYS A 920 17.50 21.14 -11.50
C LYS A 920 19.01 20.88 -11.62
N SER A 921 19.77 20.97 -10.52
CA SER A 921 21.22 20.72 -10.53
C SER A 921 21.55 19.26 -10.85
N GLY A 922 22.71 19.02 -11.45
CA GLY A 922 23.21 17.68 -11.79
C GLY A 922 23.77 16.88 -10.61
N GLU A 923 23.76 17.45 -9.40
CA GLU A 923 24.30 16.82 -8.19
C GLU A 923 23.38 15.74 -7.59
N PHE A 924 22.08 15.79 -7.92
CA PHE A 924 21.08 14.84 -7.45
C PHE A 924 20.61 13.93 -8.58
N VAL A 925 20.55 12.63 -8.28
CA VAL A 925 20.09 11.60 -9.23
C VAL A 925 18.57 11.65 -9.37
N ASN A 926 17.85 11.87 -8.27
CA ASN A 926 16.39 11.91 -8.29
C ASN A 926 15.86 13.30 -8.64
N PHE A 927 14.68 13.31 -9.27
CA PHE A 927 14.03 14.55 -9.68
C PHE A 927 13.61 15.41 -8.48
N TYR A 928 13.04 14.76 -7.46
CA TYR A 928 12.62 15.40 -6.21
C TYR A 928 13.58 15.09 -5.07
N GLN A 929 13.86 16.10 -4.26
CA GLN A 929 14.34 15.92 -2.89
C GLN A 929 13.17 16.18 -1.92
N ILE A 930 13.21 15.52 -0.77
CA ILE A 930 12.18 15.64 0.26
C ILE A 930 12.72 16.50 1.40
N VAL A 931 11.95 17.51 1.76
CA VAL A 931 12.22 18.42 2.88
C VAL A 931 11.09 18.29 3.89
N HIS A 932 11.44 18.19 5.16
CA HIS A 932 10.52 18.18 6.28
C HIS A 932 10.37 19.60 6.85
N LEU A 933 9.15 19.98 7.24
CA LEU A 933 8.80 21.28 7.80
C LEU A 933 8.37 21.06 9.25
N ASP A 934 9.27 21.37 10.19
CA ASP A 934 9.14 21.02 11.60
C ASP A 934 7.86 21.59 12.22
N ALA A 935 7.62 22.89 11.97
CA ALA A 935 6.51 23.65 12.51
C ALA A 935 5.12 23.03 12.20
N TYR A 936 4.97 22.20 11.17
CA TYR A 936 3.66 21.63 10.79
C TYR A 936 3.53 20.17 11.18
N CYS A 937 4.61 19.57 11.68
CA CYS A 937 4.64 18.18 12.04
C CYS A 937 4.16 17.98 13.47
N ASN A 938 3.40 16.93 13.68
CA ASN A 938 3.06 16.44 15.01
C ASN A 938 3.53 15.01 15.25
N GLU A 939 4.43 14.52 14.41
CA GLU A 939 4.92 13.14 14.47
C GLU A 939 3.82 12.08 14.48
N CYS A 940 2.71 12.30 13.75
CA CYS A 940 1.59 11.34 13.70
C CYS A 940 1.97 9.92 13.25
N GLY A 941 3.15 9.74 12.65
CA GLY A 941 3.70 8.45 12.22
C GLY A 941 3.28 8.01 10.81
N ASN A 942 2.36 8.72 10.16
CA ASN A 942 1.78 8.24 8.90
C ASN A 942 2.79 8.16 7.74
N CYS A 943 3.68 9.16 7.60
CA CYS A 943 4.71 9.09 6.56
C CYS A 943 5.76 7.98 6.80
N ALA A 944 6.00 7.58 8.05
CA ALA A 944 6.85 6.43 8.38
C ALA A 944 6.15 5.10 8.10
N THR A 945 4.82 5.02 8.31
CA THR A 945 4.01 3.84 7.98
C THR A 945 4.17 3.44 6.52
N PHE A 946 4.16 4.43 5.63
CA PHE A 946 4.20 4.22 4.19
C PHE A 946 5.58 4.32 3.55
N CYS A 947 6.59 4.85 4.26
CA CYS A 947 7.96 4.90 3.75
C CYS A 947 8.42 3.49 3.35
N PRO A 948 8.89 3.27 2.11
CA PRO A 948 9.39 1.97 1.71
C PRO A 948 10.71 1.64 2.42
N TRP A 949 11.51 2.64 2.79
CA TRP A 949 12.73 2.46 3.56
C TRP A 949 12.42 2.20 5.03
N ASN A 950 13.38 1.63 5.75
CA ASN A 950 13.34 1.58 7.20
C ASN A 950 13.74 2.95 7.77
N GLY A 951 12.81 3.90 7.73
CA GLY A 951 13.04 5.25 8.23
C GLY A 951 11.75 6.06 8.40
N LYS A 952 11.91 7.20 9.05
CA LYS A 952 10.87 8.15 9.41
C LYS A 952 11.18 9.47 8.69
N PRO A 953 10.44 9.79 7.61
CA PRO A 953 10.71 11.01 6.86
C PRO A 953 10.72 12.30 7.69
N TYR A 954 9.95 12.35 8.78
CA TYR A 954 9.89 13.51 9.67
C TYR A 954 11.09 13.67 10.63
N THR A 955 11.96 12.66 10.75
CA THR A 955 13.22 12.75 11.52
C THR A 955 14.45 12.68 10.62
N ASP A 956 14.38 11.91 9.55
CA ASP A 956 15.56 11.49 8.78
C ASP A 956 15.84 12.41 7.57
N LYS A 957 14.86 13.24 7.17
CA LYS A 957 15.00 14.18 6.04
C LYS A 957 15.46 15.56 6.49
N VAL A 958 16.04 16.29 5.54
CA VAL A 958 16.43 17.70 5.72
C VAL A 958 15.23 18.46 6.27
N THR A 959 15.38 19.01 7.46
CA THR A 959 14.33 19.69 8.20
C THR A 959 14.55 21.19 8.17
N LEU A 960 13.50 21.94 7.81
CA LEU A 960 13.44 23.38 8.00
C LEU A 960 12.80 23.67 9.35
N PHE A 961 13.49 24.47 10.17
CA PHE A 961 13.02 24.91 11.47
C PHE A 961 12.66 26.40 11.40
N SER A 962 11.46 26.74 11.89
CA SER A 962 10.99 28.13 11.96
C SER A 962 11.49 28.84 13.22
N LEU A 963 11.64 28.13 14.34
CA LEU A 963 12.09 28.69 15.61
C LEU A 963 13.42 28.08 16.08
N ARG A 964 14.21 28.91 16.75
CA ARG A 964 15.48 28.52 17.37
C ARG A 964 15.32 27.36 18.34
N GLN A 965 14.32 27.43 19.22
CA GLN A 965 14.09 26.41 20.24
C GLN A 965 13.80 25.03 19.64
N ASP A 966 13.09 24.98 18.51
CA ASP A 966 12.75 23.71 17.86
C ASP A 966 13.99 23.12 17.18
N PHE A 967 14.83 23.97 16.57
CA PHE A 967 16.13 23.57 16.06
C PHE A 967 17.00 23.01 17.18
N GLU A 968 17.21 23.73 18.28
CA GLU A 968 18.05 23.33 19.41
C GLU A 968 17.57 22.04 20.09
N ASN A 969 16.25 21.85 20.20
CA ASN A 969 15.65 20.65 20.80
C ASN A 969 15.56 19.45 19.84
N SER A 970 15.98 19.59 18.59
CA SER A 970 15.94 18.54 17.58
C SER A 970 17.31 17.96 17.25
N ARG A 971 17.33 16.71 16.78
CA ARG A 971 18.53 16.06 16.21
C ARG A 971 18.44 15.92 14.69
N ASN A 972 17.35 16.38 14.08
CA ASN A 972 17.18 16.21 12.64
C ASN A 972 18.25 17.00 11.87
N PRO A 973 18.76 16.44 10.75
CA PRO A 973 19.57 17.20 9.82
C PRO A 973 18.73 18.32 9.22
N GLY A 974 19.27 19.52 9.04
CA GLY A 974 18.44 20.65 8.65
C GLY A 974 19.07 22.01 8.91
N PHE A 975 18.24 23.05 8.80
CA PHE A 975 18.68 24.42 9.00
C PHE A 975 17.63 25.31 9.67
N TRP A 976 18.14 26.31 10.38
CA TRP A 976 17.42 27.44 10.94
C TRP A 976 18.12 28.72 10.51
N VAL A 977 17.36 29.79 10.28
CA VAL A 977 17.86 31.08 9.79
C VAL A 977 17.54 32.16 10.80
N GLU A 978 18.56 32.95 11.15
CA GLU A 978 18.44 34.17 11.95
C GLU A 978 19.18 35.29 11.22
N ASP A 979 18.46 36.35 10.84
CA ASP A 979 18.99 37.44 10.03
C ASP A 979 19.71 36.95 8.75
N ASN A 980 21.03 37.10 8.67
CA ASN A 980 21.87 36.62 7.56
C ASN A 980 22.66 35.34 7.90
N THR A 981 22.52 34.81 9.10
CA THR A 981 23.22 33.61 9.56
C THR A 981 22.33 32.38 9.39
N VAL A 982 22.87 31.34 8.74
CA VAL A 982 22.23 30.02 8.64
C VAL A 982 22.93 29.05 9.60
N SER A 983 22.18 28.55 10.57
CA SER A 983 22.60 27.44 11.42
C SER A 983 22.23 26.12 10.75
N ILE A 984 23.20 25.23 10.56
CA ILE A 984 23.04 23.96 9.85
C ILE A 984 23.40 22.80 10.78
N ARG A 985 22.55 21.78 10.83
CA ARG A 985 22.85 20.50 11.48
C ARG A 985 23.02 19.40 10.44
N LEU A 986 24.12 18.67 10.52
CA LEU A 986 24.36 17.46 9.73
C LEU A 986 25.03 16.41 10.62
N GLY A 987 24.32 15.32 10.92
CA GLY A 987 24.78 14.37 11.93
C GLY A 987 24.86 15.02 13.31
N ASP A 988 25.97 14.79 14.02
CA ASP A 988 26.24 15.41 15.33
C ASP A 988 26.94 16.79 15.22
N GLU A 989 27.18 17.28 14.01
CA GLU A 989 27.90 18.54 13.76
C GLU A 989 26.94 19.72 13.54
N LEU A 990 27.34 20.88 14.06
CA LEU A 990 26.67 22.16 13.90
C LEU A 990 27.59 23.16 13.19
N PHE A 991 27.04 23.84 12.19
CA PHE A 991 27.73 24.87 11.42
C PHE A 991 26.92 26.16 11.47
N ALA A 992 27.61 27.30 11.49
CA ALA A 992 27.00 28.61 11.32
C ALA A 992 27.69 29.29 10.14
N VAL A 993 26.90 29.68 9.13
CA VAL A 993 27.41 30.23 7.88
C VAL A 993 26.62 31.48 7.51
N GLU A 994 27.33 32.56 7.20
CA GLU A 994 26.73 33.80 6.71
C GLU A 994 26.29 33.67 5.25
N LEU A 995 25.15 34.28 4.90
CA LEU A 995 24.67 34.34 3.53
C LEU A 995 25.51 35.32 2.71
N GLU A 996 26.08 34.82 1.61
CA GLU A 996 26.76 35.64 0.61
C GLU A 996 25.77 36.06 -0.47
N HIS A 997 25.43 37.35 -0.53
CA HIS A 997 24.45 37.88 -1.50
C HIS A 997 23.10 37.13 -1.47
N GLY A 998 22.63 36.76 -0.26
CA GLY A 998 21.39 36.01 -0.07
C GLY A 998 21.47 34.54 -0.47
N ARG A 999 22.68 33.97 -0.57
CA ARG A 999 22.91 32.56 -0.89
C ARG A 999 23.85 31.91 0.11
N LEU A 1000 23.57 30.65 0.42
CA LEU A 1000 24.45 29.80 1.20
C LEU A 1000 25.49 29.17 0.27
N VAL A 1001 26.78 29.45 0.49
CA VAL A 1001 27.90 28.98 -0.34
C VAL A 1001 28.84 28.15 0.53
N ILE A 1002 29.03 26.87 0.19
CA ILE A 1002 29.91 25.94 0.92
C ILE A 1002 30.70 25.12 -0.11
N ALA A 1003 32.01 25.37 -0.24
CA ALA A 1003 32.84 24.72 -1.26
C ALA A 1003 33.55 23.45 -0.76
N ASP A 1004 33.90 23.37 0.52
CA ASP A 1004 34.87 22.40 1.04
C ASP A 1004 34.25 21.10 1.58
N ASN A 1005 32.93 20.93 1.50
CA ASN A 1005 32.22 19.73 1.96
C ASN A 1005 31.05 19.38 1.02
N GLN A 1006 31.12 18.23 0.37
CA GLN A 1006 30.16 17.81 -0.65
C GLN A 1006 28.73 17.61 -0.11
N GLU A 1007 28.58 17.05 1.10
CA GLU A 1007 27.26 16.80 1.69
C GLU A 1007 26.63 18.11 2.19
N LEU A 1008 27.43 19.00 2.80
CA LEU A 1008 26.96 20.34 3.15
C LEU A 1008 26.61 21.18 1.91
N ASN A 1009 27.36 21.04 0.82
CA ASN A 1009 27.05 21.72 -0.44
C ASN A 1009 25.70 21.26 -1.02
N LYS A 1010 25.39 19.95 -0.96
CA LYS A 1010 24.05 19.44 -1.33
C LYS A 1010 22.96 20.07 -0.46
N MET A 1011 23.18 20.18 0.85
CA MET A 1011 22.24 20.83 1.76
C MET A 1011 22.08 22.33 1.45
N ALA A 1012 23.18 23.03 1.15
CA ALA A 1012 23.17 24.42 0.73
C ALA A 1012 22.38 24.64 -0.57
N ASN A 1013 22.45 23.70 -1.51
CA ASN A 1013 21.66 23.76 -2.74
C ASN A 1013 20.15 23.58 -2.49
N ILE A 1014 19.76 22.69 -1.57
CA ILE A 1014 18.37 22.58 -1.11
C ILE A 1014 17.91 23.88 -0.44
N PHE A 1015 18.73 24.43 0.46
CA PHE A 1015 18.46 25.69 1.13
C PHE A 1015 18.23 26.83 0.11
N ASN A 1016 19.16 27.01 -0.83
CA ASN A 1016 19.09 28.08 -1.82
C ASN A 1016 17.86 27.98 -2.72
N GLU A 1017 17.46 26.76 -3.10
CA GLU A 1017 16.25 26.51 -3.89
C GLU A 1017 14.96 26.86 -3.11
N LEU A 1018 14.94 26.59 -1.80
CA LEU A 1018 13.82 26.98 -0.93
C LEU A 1018 13.81 28.48 -0.65
N TYR A 1019 14.92 29.04 -0.18
CA TYR A 1019 15.02 30.43 0.26
C TYR A 1019 14.72 31.42 -0.87
N SER A 1020 15.13 31.11 -2.10
CA SER A 1020 14.89 31.98 -3.26
C SER A 1020 13.48 31.90 -3.84
N LYS A 1021 12.78 30.76 -3.70
CA LYS A 1021 11.48 30.54 -4.37
C LYS A 1021 10.30 30.44 -3.42
N ARG A 1022 10.55 30.14 -2.14
CA ARG A 1022 9.56 29.92 -1.10
C ARG A 1022 9.98 30.62 0.22
N PRO A 1023 10.33 31.92 0.19
CA PRO A 1023 10.78 32.63 1.38
C PRO A 1023 9.75 32.61 2.52
N ALA A 1024 8.45 32.48 2.24
CA ALA A 1024 7.42 32.37 3.28
C ALA A 1024 7.59 31.14 4.20
N LEU A 1025 8.29 30.09 3.75
CA LEU A 1025 8.60 28.93 4.60
C LEU A 1025 9.58 29.25 5.75
N PHE A 1026 10.37 30.32 5.61
CA PHE A 1026 11.29 30.83 6.62
C PHE A 1026 10.67 31.96 7.46
N GLY A 1027 9.40 32.29 7.21
CA GLY A 1027 8.66 33.31 7.93
C GLY A 1027 8.26 32.89 9.36
N PRO A 1028 7.62 33.81 10.10
CA PRO A 1028 7.18 33.54 11.46
C PRO A 1028 6.09 32.47 11.52
N VAL A 1029 6.03 31.79 12.66
CA VAL A 1029 4.96 30.87 13.04
C VAL A 1029 4.46 31.27 14.43
N ASP A 1030 3.21 30.94 14.74
CA ASP A 1030 2.62 31.26 16.03
C ASP A 1030 3.24 30.38 17.13
N GLU A 1031 3.55 30.97 18.29
CA GLU A 1031 4.19 30.27 19.41
C GLU A 1031 3.26 29.31 20.18
#